data_AF-A0A8T0Q3F1-F1
#
_entry.id   AF-A0A8T0Q3F1-F1
#
_cell.length_a   1.000
_cell.length_b   1.000
_cell.length_c   1.000
_cell.angle_alpha   90.00
_cell.angle_beta   90.00
_cell.angle_gamma   90.00
#
_symmetry.space_group_name_H-M   'P 1'
#
loop_
_entity.id
_entity.type
_entity.pdbx_description
1 polymer ?
#
loop_
_entity_poly.entity_id
_entity_poly.type
_entity_poly.pdbx_seq_one_letter_code
_entity_poly.pdbx_strand_id
1 'polypeptide(L)'
;MRLLLTSSAKKMKVAQLEKLSLTTPPKLSLGLPHPDPVVETSSLSAVQPPEPTYNLNIMAELDETKALSCLQIETIVYACQRHLHHLPTGDRAGFFIGDGAGVGKGRTIAGLIWENWQQGRHKAVWVSVGSDLKYDARRDLDDVGAKCVQVHPLNKLPYSKLDSKAIGIKNGVIFVTYSSLIASSERGRSRLQQLVQWCGHEFDGLLVFDECHKAKNLIPDAGSQPTRTGKAVLEIQEKLPEARVVYCSATGASEPRNLGYMVRLGLWGEGTSFHNFPQFLGALEKGGVGALELVAMDMKARGMYVCRTLSYKGADFDIVGASLEERMTNMYRKATEFWAELRLELLSASEFFAEEKGNSNQIWRLYWASHQRFFRHMCMSAKVPAVVRLAKEALAENKCVVIGLQSTGEARTEEAVTKYGVEMEDFVSGPRELLLKLVEENYPLPPKPDSFQQGEEKVTEIQRKRHSAPDVSFKGRVRKIAKVVDVSDDDTDDYSPSESDHESTESDEEFHMCQICNTEEEESLLLHCSGCSRHVHPSCLMPPWTGMMTDDWTCYTCKVVEDEEIEQDANVADFSKRYDAAVEKKLKILDIIRSLDLPNNPLDDIIDQLGGPDNVAEITGRRGMLIRASDGKGVVYQARNAKEVSMEMINMHEKQQFMDGKKLIAIISEAGSAGVSLHADRRAKNQRRRVHITLELPWSADRAIQQFGRTHRSNQTSAPQYRLLFTNLGGEKRFASIVAKRLESLGALTQGDRRAGPSLSAFNYDSNYGKKALTMMYRGIMEQDSFPVVPPGCSDDEASIQAFIDEAKAALISVGIIRDAVVCNGKDGGKLSGRIADSDMHDVARFLNRLLGLAPNIQNRLFDLFTSVLDVVLHNARIEGQLDSGIVDIKAKSIEMKESPKTVHTDSLSGALTVLFTFTIDRGITWESAKAMLEERQKDGAGSSNDGFYESRREWMGRRHFILALEGSTEGMYKIIRPAIGEALREMPSTELKSKYRKVSSIDKVSKGWQEEYDASSKQCMHGSKCKIGSYCTVGRRLQEVNILGGLILPVWGTIEKALAKQVRQIHKRIRVVRLVTTNDSPQRIVGLLIPNSAVQSVLTGLQWVQDIDG
;
A
#
# COMPACT_ATOMS: atom_id res chain seq x y z
N MET A 1 2.77 -25.02 -1.72
CA MET A 1 2.66 -24.34 -0.41
C MET A 1 2.83 -25.27 0.81
N ARG A 2 2.09 -26.40 0.93
CA ARG A 2 2.06 -27.30 2.13
C ARG A 2 3.40 -27.47 2.88
N LEU A 3 4.48 -27.85 2.19
CA LEU A 3 5.79 -28.18 2.80
C LEU A 3 6.54 -27.03 3.51
N LEU A 4 6.08 -25.77 3.41
CA LEU A 4 6.72 -24.63 4.07
C LEU A 4 6.18 -24.30 5.47
N LEU A 5 5.07 -24.91 5.90
CA LEU A 5 4.37 -24.56 7.15
C LEU A 5 4.07 -25.76 8.08
N THR A 6 4.42 -26.99 7.69
CA THR A 6 4.08 -28.22 8.42
C THR A 6 5.27 -29.02 8.96
N SER A 7 6.49 -28.49 8.89
CA SER A 7 7.68 -29.09 9.52
C SER A 7 8.53 -28.04 10.24
N SER A 8 9.25 -28.49 11.28
CA SER A 8 9.95 -27.73 12.32
C SER A 8 10.54 -26.39 11.89
N ALA A 9 10.38 -25.37 12.75
CA ALA A 9 10.80 -23.98 12.56
C ALA A 9 12.19 -23.81 11.90
N LYS A 10 12.19 -23.70 10.57
CA LYS A 10 13.40 -23.41 9.79
C LYS A 10 13.77 -21.95 9.99
N LYS A 11 14.71 -21.68 10.90
CA LYS A 11 15.40 -20.39 11.01
C LYS A 11 15.82 -19.93 9.62
N MET A 12 15.38 -18.74 9.20
CA MET A 12 15.87 -18.13 7.96
C MET A 12 17.29 -17.62 8.20
N LYS A 13 18.28 -18.52 8.14
CA LYS A 13 19.68 -18.12 7.93
C LYS A 13 19.71 -17.26 6.66
N VAL A 14 20.24 -16.04 6.77
CA VAL A 14 20.28 -15.06 5.67
C VAL A 14 21.37 -15.43 4.66
N ALA A 15 21.17 -16.56 3.97
CA ALA A 15 22.08 -17.12 2.97
C ALA A 15 22.15 -16.30 1.67
N GLN A 16 21.41 -15.18 1.57
CA GLN A 16 21.48 -14.26 0.43
C GLN A 16 22.60 -13.22 0.52
N LEU A 17 23.42 -13.25 1.58
CA LEU A 17 24.55 -12.32 1.79
C LEU A 17 25.61 -12.35 0.67
N GLU A 18 25.68 -13.41 -0.15
CA GLU A 18 26.59 -13.50 -1.31
C GLU A 18 26.28 -12.54 -2.47
N LYS A 19 25.09 -11.91 -2.48
CA LYS A 19 24.65 -11.01 -3.57
C LYS A 19 25.01 -9.54 -3.34
N LEU A 20 25.42 -9.19 -2.13
CA LEU A 20 25.65 -7.82 -1.68
C LEU A 20 27.14 -7.55 -1.57
N SER A 21 27.64 -6.62 -2.37
CA SER A 21 29.04 -6.20 -2.34
C SER A 21 29.29 -5.34 -1.11
N LEU A 22 30.29 -5.68 -0.29
CA LEU A 22 30.81 -4.77 0.75
C LEU A 22 31.36 -3.51 0.08
N THR A 23 30.94 -2.34 0.55
CA THR A 23 31.25 -1.07 -0.12
C THR A 23 32.22 -0.23 0.71
N THR A 24 33.38 0.04 0.12
CA THR A 24 34.26 1.18 0.44
C THR A 24 34.25 2.13 -0.76
N PRO A 25 34.53 3.43 -0.59
CA PRO A 25 34.64 4.34 -1.73
C PRO A 25 35.71 3.85 -2.71
N PRO A 26 35.42 3.71 -4.01
CA PRO A 26 36.36 3.12 -4.97
C PRO A 26 37.44 4.11 -5.43
N LYS A 27 37.23 5.41 -5.20
CA LYS A 27 38.05 6.52 -5.73
C LYS A 27 38.51 7.54 -4.67
N LEU A 28 38.16 7.32 -3.40
CA LEU A 28 38.45 8.25 -2.30
C LEU A 28 39.02 7.52 -1.10
N SER A 29 40.23 7.92 -0.68
CA SER A 29 40.96 7.39 0.48
C SER A 29 40.83 8.27 1.73
N LEU A 30 39.70 8.99 1.86
CA LEU A 30 39.48 10.04 2.86
C LEU A 30 38.58 9.56 4.02
N GLY A 31 38.93 9.93 5.26
CA GLY A 31 38.16 9.61 6.47
C GLY A 31 38.16 8.13 6.91
N LEU A 32 37.50 7.85 8.04
CA LEU A 32 37.47 6.50 8.63
C LEU A 32 36.52 5.54 7.89
N PRO A 33 36.78 4.22 7.90
CA PRO A 33 35.80 3.20 7.53
C PRO A 33 34.48 3.38 8.32
N HIS A 34 33.35 3.12 7.67
CA HIS A 34 32.03 3.20 8.31
C HIS A 34 31.92 2.15 9.44
N PRO A 35 31.35 2.48 10.63
CA PRO A 35 31.48 1.70 11.86
C PRO A 35 30.77 0.33 11.89
N ASP A 36 29.99 0.04 10.84
CA ASP A 36 29.30 -1.23 10.58
C ASP A 36 29.33 -1.54 9.08
N PRO A 37 29.24 -2.81 8.64
CA PRO A 37 29.29 -3.17 7.22
C PRO A 37 28.15 -2.54 6.41
N VAL A 38 28.51 -1.76 5.38
CA VAL A 38 27.59 -1.18 4.39
C VAL A 38 27.77 -1.89 3.06
N VAL A 39 26.66 -2.02 2.32
CA VAL A 39 26.59 -2.78 1.07
C VAL A 39 25.79 -2.07 -0.02
N GLU A 40 26.16 -2.33 -1.27
CA GLU A 40 25.39 -1.97 -2.47
C GLU A 40 24.75 -3.19 -3.11
N THR A 41 23.75 -2.97 -3.97
CA THR A 41 23.27 -4.03 -4.87
C THR A 41 24.37 -4.42 -5.85
N SER A 42 24.34 -5.68 -6.27
CA SER A 42 25.18 -6.24 -7.33
C SER A 42 25.40 -5.31 -8.52
N SER A 43 24.34 -4.63 -8.95
CA SER A 43 24.28 -3.87 -10.21
C SER A 43 24.77 -2.43 -10.02
N LEU A 44 24.44 -1.78 -8.90
CA LEU A 44 25.07 -0.51 -8.51
C LEU A 44 26.57 -0.69 -8.23
N SER A 45 26.98 -1.82 -7.65
CA SER A 45 28.41 -2.13 -7.44
C SER A 45 29.18 -2.48 -8.72
N ALA A 46 28.48 -2.75 -9.82
CA ALA A 46 29.09 -2.95 -11.15
C ALA A 46 29.30 -1.62 -11.90
N VAL A 47 28.79 -0.49 -11.37
CA VAL A 47 28.92 0.84 -11.97
C VAL A 47 29.77 1.72 -11.05
N GLN A 48 30.82 2.30 -11.62
CA GLN A 48 31.66 3.27 -10.93
C GLN A 48 31.04 4.68 -11.03
N PRO A 49 31.10 5.49 -9.97
CA PRO A 49 30.80 6.92 -10.06
C PRO A 49 31.88 7.65 -10.90
N PRO A 50 31.67 8.92 -11.32
CA PRO A 50 32.68 9.69 -12.05
C PRO A 50 33.91 9.96 -11.19
N GLU A 51 34.98 10.53 -11.77
CA GLU A 51 36.13 10.96 -10.96
C GLU A 51 35.72 12.07 -9.97
N PRO A 52 36.16 11.99 -8.70
CA PRO A 52 35.93 13.04 -7.72
C PRO A 52 36.84 14.24 -8.01
N THR A 53 36.25 15.39 -8.32
CA THR A 53 36.98 16.64 -8.63
C THR A 53 36.76 17.76 -7.61
N TYR A 54 35.83 17.57 -6.67
CA TYR A 54 35.49 18.57 -5.65
C TYR A 54 36.30 18.36 -4.36
N ASN A 55 37.06 19.38 -3.95
CA ASN A 55 37.76 19.41 -2.67
C ASN A 55 36.87 20.05 -1.60
N LEU A 56 36.75 19.41 -0.42
CA LEU A 56 35.96 19.92 0.70
C LEU A 56 36.76 20.95 1.52
N ASN A 57 36.18 22.11 1.82
CA ASN A 57 36.74 23.05 2.79
C ASN A 57 36.76 22.45 4.22
N ILE A 58 35.78 21.60 4.57
CA ILE A 58 35.70 20.96 5.89
C ILE A 58 36.69 19.80 6.11
N MET A 59 37.52 19.45 5.13
CA MET A 59 38.29 18.19 5.15
C MET A 59 39.23 18.07 6.36
N ALA A 60 39.99 19.12 6.69
CA ALA A 60 40.94 19.10 7.80
C ALA A 60 40.25 18.90 9.16
N GLU A 61 39.10 19.56 9.37
CA GLU A 61 38.29 19.39 10.58
C GLU A 61 37.70 17.97 10.66
N LEU A 62 37.30 17.38 9.52
CA LEU A 62 36.80 16.00 9.48
C LEU A 62 37.87 14.95 9.76
N ASP A 63 39.13 15.17 9.35
CA ASP A 63 40.23 14.23 9.64
C ASP A 63 40.72 14.31 11.10
N GLU A 64 40.66 15.50 11.72
CA GLU A 64 40.94 15.68 13.15
C GLU A 64 39.81 15.10 14.02
N THR A 65 38.57 15.54 13.81
CA THR A 65 37.40 15.12 14.61
C THR A 65 36.95 13.70 14.32
N LYS A 66 37.25 13.18 13.12
CA LYS A 66 36.81 11.88 12.59
C LYS A 66 35.28 11.73 12.61
N ALA A 67 34.61 12.86 12.43
CA ALA A 67 33.17 13.01 12.59
C ALA A 67 32.33 12.42 11.44
N LEU A 68 32.93 12.04 10.32
CA LEU A 68 32.25 11.37 9.21
C LEU A 68 33.05 10.18 8.69
N SER A 69 32.34 9.16 8.22
CA SER A 69 32.96 8.03 7.54
C SER A 69 33.25 8.33 6.06
N CYS A 70 34.18 7.59 5.48
CA CYS A 70 34.60 7.70 4.08
C CYS A 70 33.43 7.64 3.09
N LEU A 71 32.42 6.79 3.35
CA LEU A 71 31.19 6.71 2.56
C LEU A 71 30.33 7.97 2.65
N GLN A 72 30.28 8.63 3.81
CA GLN A 72 29.54 9.90 3.96
C GLN A 72 30.29 11.03 3.25
N ILE A 73 31.61 11.10 3.43
CA ILE A 73 32.51 12.07 2.75
C ILE A 73 32.39 11.96 1.23
N GLU A 74 32.45 10.74 0.68
CA GLU A 74 32.18 10.43 -0.74
C GLU A 74 30.86 11.03 -1.24
N THR A 75 29.82 11.00 -0.42
CA THR A 75 28.50 11.53 -0.80
C THR A 75 28.45 13.05 -0.77
N ILE A 76 29.18 13.68 0.16
CA ILE A 76 29.33 15.14 0.20
C ILE A 76 30.12 15.62 -1.02
N VAL A 77 31.24 14.96 -1.35
CA VAL A 77 32.05 15.26 -2.55
C VAL A 77 31.20 15.19 -3.82
N TYR A 78 30.51 14.07 -4.09
CA TYR A 78 29.71 13.96 -5.32
C TYR A 78 28.49 14.88 -5.34
N ALA A 79 27.84 15.16 -4.20
CA ALA A 79 26.75 16.12 -4.15
C ALA A 79 27.24 17.56 -4.44
N CYS A 80 28.32 18.00 -3.80
CA CYS A 80 28.93 19.31 -4.04
C CYS A 80 29.46 19.45 -5.48
N GLN A 81 30.09 18.41 -6.03
CA GLN A 81 30.50 18.34 -7.44
C GLN A 81 29.29 18.49 -8.38
N ARG A 82 28.20 17.73 -8.15
CA ARG A 82 26.97 17.82 -8.95
C ARG A 82 26.33 19.21 -8.86
N HIS A 83 26.37 19.85 -7.69
CA HIS A 83 25.88 21.21 -7.45
C HIS A 83 26.67 22.33 -8.16
N LEU A 84 27.84 22.04 -8.75
CA LEU A 84 28.55 23.00 -9.62
C LEU A 84 27.88 23.18 -10.99
N HIS A 85 27.09 22.20 -11.44
CA HIS A 85 26.49 22.20 -12.77
C HIS A 85 25.06 22.77 -12.78
N HIS A 86 24.67 23.31 -13.93
CA HIS A 86 23.30 23.67 -14.27
C HIS A 86 22.73 22.70 -15.32
N LEU A 87 21.40 22.62 -15.40
CA LEU A 87 20.64 21.92 -16.43
C LEU A 87 20.41 22.85 -17.64
N PRO A 88 20.06 22.33 -18.83
CA PRO A 88 19.73 23.16 -20.00
C PRO A 88 18.63 24.21 -19.77
N THR A 89 17.75 23.98 -18.79
CA THR A 89 16.71 24.94 -18.37
C THR A 89 17.24 26.17 -17.61
N GLY A 90 18.55 26.25 -17.36
CA GLY A 90 19.17 27.29 -16.54
C GLY A 90 19.06 27.06 -15.04
N ASP A 91 18.47 25.94 -14.59
CA ASP A 91 18.34 25.61 -13.17
C ASP A 91 19.58 24.85 -12.64
N ARG A 92 19.95 25.05 -11.37
CA ARG A 92 21.05 24.29 -10.76
C ARG A 92 20.71 22.80 -10.63
N ALA A 93 21.66 21.94 -10.97
CA ALA A 93 21.48 20.50 -10.90
C ALA A 93 21.42 20.00 -9.45
N GLY A 94 20.57 19.01 -9.19
CA GLY A 94 20.36 18.38 -7.89
C GLY A 94 21.00 17.01 -7.76
N PHE A 95 21.05 16.53 -6.51
CA PHE A 95 21.62 15.22 -6.14
C PHE A 95 20.63 14.39 -5.31
N PHE A 96 20.66 13.06 -5.43
CA PHE A 96 19.77 12.15 -4.71
C PHE A 96 20.53 11.15 -3.82
N ILE A 97 20.30 11.26 -2.50
CA ILE A 97 20.75 10.32 -1.47
C ILE A 97 19.67 9.23 -1.31
N GLY A 98 19.89 8.08 -1.96
CA GLY A 98 19.05 6.88 -1.86
C GLY A 98 19.40 5.96 -0.69
N ASP A 99 20.41 6.29 0.11
CA ASP A 99 20.90 5.44 1.20
C ASP A 99 19.78 4.94 2.15
N GLY A 100 19.97 3.73 2.68
CA GLY A 100 19.02 3.05 3.55
C GLY A 100 18.86 3.68 4.95
N ALA A 101 18.12 2.97 5.81
CA ALA A 101 18.15 3.23 7.24
C ALA A 101 19.52 2.82 7.81
N GLY A 102 20.02 3.56 8.81
CA GLY A 102 21.27 3.25 9.51
C GLY A 102 22.57 3.73 8.85
N VAL A 103 22.58 4.11 7.56
CA VAL A 103 23.80 4.59 6.85
C VAL A 103 24.21 6.03 7.24
N GLY A 104 23.41 6.71 8.07
CA GLY A 104 23.78 8.02 8.64
C GLY A 104 23.40 9.24 7.80
N LYS A 105 22.37 9.16 6.94
CA LYS A 105 21.91 10.25 6.06
C LYS A 105 21.79 11.64 6.72
N GLY A 106 21.29 11.72 7.95
CA GLY A 106 21.17 13.00 8.67
C GLY A 106 22.51 13.67 8.95
N ARG A 107 23.55 12.89 9.28
CA ARG A 107 24.95 13.38 9.40
C ARG A 107 25.54 13.73 8.03
N THR A 108 25.16 13.05 6.95
CA THR A 108 25.54 13.45 5.58
C THR A 108 24.91 14.80 5.17
N ILE A 109 23.63 15.02 5.52
CA ILE A 109 22.94 16.30 5.33
C ILE A 109 23.60 17.39 6.18
N ALA A 110 23.92 17.10 7.44
CA ALA A 110 24.62 18.03 8.32
C ALA A 110 26.02 18.41 7.79
N GLY A 111 26.78 17.45 7.26
CA GLY A 111 28.06 17.70 6.59
C GLY A 111 27.91 18.55 5.32
N LEU A 112 26.85 18.34 4.53
CA LEU A 112 26.52 19.21 3.38
C LEU A 112 26.16 20.64 3.81
N ILE A 113 25.43 20.81 4.91
CA ILE A 113 25.14 22.12 5.50
C ILE A 113 26.45 22.77 5.98
N TRP A 114 27.37 22.01 6.59
CA TRP A 114 28.63 22.52 7.09
C TRP A 114 29.62 22.94 5.99
N GLU A 115 29.78 22.14 4.94
CA GLU A 115 30.57 22.53 3.76
C GLU A 115 30.01 23.80 3.12
N ASN A 116 28.69 23.90 2.94
CA ASN A 116 28.07 25.12 2.41
C ASN A 116 28.24 26.33 3.36
N TRP A 117 28.26 26.12 4.67
CA TRP A 117 28.53 27.17 5.66
C TRP A 117 29.96 27.71 5.54
N GLN A 118 30.98 26.84 5.46
CA GLN A 118 32.38 27.24 5.25
C GLN A 118 32.65 27.83 3.85
N GLN A 119 31.69 27.70 2.93
CA GLN A 119 31.67 28.35 1.62
C GLN A 119 30.81 29.65 1.64
N GLY A 120 30.50 30.19 2.82
CA GLY A 120 29.78 31.46 3.03
C GLY A 120 28.25 31.37 2.91
N ARG A 121 27.67 30.22 2.58
CA ARG A 121 26.25 30.04 2.29
C ARG A 121 25.46 29.74 3.57
N HIS A 122 25.35 30.74 4.42
CA HIS A 122 24.79 30.66 5.78
C HIS A 122 23.26 30.48 5.87
N LYS A 123 22.57 30.03 4.82
CA LYS A 123 21.12 29.76 4.81
C LYS A 123 20.84 28.37 4.22
N ALA A 124 20.05 27.57 4.91
CA ALA A 124 19.55 26.29 4.42
C ALA A 124 18.08 26.05 4.82
N VAL A 125 17.36 25.25 4.02
CA VAL A 125 15.99 24.81 4.29
C VAL A 125 15.96 23.29 4.36
N TRP A 126 15.54 22.75 5.50
CA TRP A 126 15.41 21.30 5.72
C TRP A 126 13.93 20.95 5.82
N VAL A 127 13.39 20.37 4.75
CA VAL A 127 12.02 19.85 4.70
C VAL A 127 12.04 18.38 5.13
N SER A 128 11.22 17.99 6.11
CA SER A 128 11.11 16.60 6.58
C SER A 128 9.66 16.23 6.98
N VAL A 129 9.46 15.06 7.60
CA VAL A 129 8.12 14.49 7.85
C VAL A 129 7.43 15.07 9.09
N GLY A 130 8.14 15.20 10.21
CA GLY A 130 7.60 15.57 11.53
C GLY A 130 8.46 16.62 12.23
N SER A 131 7.87 17.40 13.13
CA SER A 131 8.53 18.52 13.82
C SER A 131 9.72 18.09 14.68
N ASP A 132 9.65 16.89 15.24
CA ASP A 132 10.53 16.48 16.34
C ASP A 132 11.89 15.99 15.81
N LEU A 133 11.94 15.67 14.51
CA LEU A 133 13.16 15.47 13.74
C LEU A 133 14.10 16.69 13.75
N LYS A 134 13.63 17.88 14.18
CA LYS A 134 14.52 19.02 14.47
C LYS A 134 15.57 18.70 15.53
N TYR A 135 15.26 17.81 16.48
CA TYR A 135 16.19 17.38 17.53
C TYR A 135 17.23 16.39 16.98
N ASP A 136 16.82 15.50 16.07
CA ASP A 136 17.75 14.68 15.27
C ASP A 136 18.65 15.56 14.40
N ALA A 137 18.11 16.58 13.72
CA ALA A 137 18.88 17.52 12.89
C ALA A 137 19.88 18.36 13.70
N ARG A 138 19.50 18.86 14.90
CA ARG A 138 20.41 19.54 15.83
C ARG A 138 21.56 18.60 16.25
N ARG A 139 21.23 17.39 16.72
CA ARG A 139 22.24 16.38 17.07
C ARG A 139 23.16 16.09 15.89
N ASP A 140 22.61 15.88 14.70
CA ASP A 140 23.41 15.50 13.54
C ASP A 140 24.33 16.64 13.06
N LEU A 141 23.98 17.91 13.33
CA LEU A 141 24.88 19.07 13.20
C LEU A 141 25.96 19.12 14.31
N ASP A 142 25.62 18.77 15.56
CA ASP A 142 26.59 18.68 16.66
C ASP A 142 27.59 17.52 16.46
N ASP A 143 27.11 16.38 15.97
CA ASP A 143 27.86 15.16 15.62
C ASP A 143 28.86 15.39 14.45
N VAL A 144 28.79 16.54 13.75
CA VAL A 144 29.72 16.94 12.66
C VAL A 144 30.47 18.27 12.91
N GLY A 145 30.42 18.82 14.14
CA GLY A 145 31.15 20.05 14.51
C GLY A 145 30.37 21.36 14.32
N ALA A 146 29.28 21.37 13.54
CA ALA A 146 28.47 22.53 13.17
C ALA A 146 27.59 23.11 14.30
N LYS A 147 28.18 23.31 15.49
CA LYS A 147 27.54 23.79 16.72
C LYS A 147 26.97 25.21 16.60
N CYS A 148 27.60 26.06 15.80
CA CYS A 148 27.17 27.45 15.56
C CYS A 148 25.92 27.57 14.65
N VAL A 149 25.60 26.54 13.86
CA VAL A 149 24.49 26.58 12.89
C VAL A 149 23.16 26.35 13.59
N GLN A 150 22.39 27.42 13.84
CA GLN A 150 21.10 27.31 14.54
C GLN A 150 20.01 26.63 13.69
N VAL A 151 19.07 25.93 14.35
CA VAL A 151 17.97 25.19 13.73
C VAL A 151 16.63 25.75 14.20
N HIS A 152 15.87 26.36 13.30
CA HIS A 152 14.65 27.11 13.62
C HIS A 152 13.39 26.37 13.11
N PRO A 153 12.49 25.90 13.99
CA PRO A 153 11.30 25.16 13.58
C PRO A 153 10.19 26.10 13.08
N LEU A 154 9.93 26.12 11.77
CA LEU A 154 9.00 27.07 11.14
C LEU A 154 7.58 27.03 11.72
N ASN A 155 7.12 25.86 12.16
CA ASN A 155 5.79 25.69 12.74
C ASN A 155 5.58 26.47 14.06
N LYS A 156 6.66 26.77 14.81
CA LYS A 156 6.60 27.57 16.04
C LYS A 156 6.92 29.06 15.82
N LEU A 157 7.13 29.50 14.57
CA LEU A 157 7.38 30.89 14.21
C LEU A 157 6.10 31.55 13.63
N PRO A 158 5.83 32.85 13.85
CA PRO A 158 4.66 33.52 13.30
C PRO A 158 4.72 33.69 11.76
N TYR A 159 3.59 34.03 11.13
CA TYR A 159 3.45 34.27 9.68
C TYR A 159 3.89 35.70 9.24
N SER A 160 4.95 36.23 9.86
CA SER A 160 5.65 37.46 9.47
C SER A 160 7.00 37.12 8.83
N LYS A 161 7.69 38.09 8.20
CA LYS A 161 8.96 37.79 7.54
C LYS A 161 10.01 37.31 8.55
N LEU A 162 10.73 36.24 8.23
CA LEU A 162 11.68 35.58 9.15
C LEU A 162 12.90 36.47 9.50
N ASP A 163 13.28 37.35 8.58
CA ASP A 163 14.32 38.38 8.71
C ASP A 163 13.87 39.66 9.44
N SER A 164 12.56 39.81 9.70
CA SER A 164 12.01 41.02 10.33
C SER A 164 12.53 41.22 11.76
N LYS A 165 12.54 42.47 12.25
CA LYS A 165 12.95 42.83 13.63
C LYS A 165 12.23 42.03 14.73
N ALA A 166 11.07 41.41 14.45
CA ALA A 166 10.30 40.61 15.39
C ALA A 166 10.64 39.10 15.40
N ILE A 167 11.40 38.60 14.42
CA ILE A 167 11.85 37.20 14.35
C ILE A 167 13.40 37.11 14.33
N GLY A 168 14.07 37.99 13.60
CA GLY A 168 15.53 38.18 13.63
C GLY A 168 16.37 37.10 12.94
N ILE A 169 15.77 36.09 12.32
CA ILE A 169 16.50 34.97 11.70
C ILE A 169 17.05 35.40 10.34
N LYS A 170 18.34 35.75 10.31
CA LYS A 170 19.06 36.07 9.07
C LYS A 170 19.72 34.83 8.43
N ASN A 171 20.33 34.01 9.28
CA ASN A 171 21.17 32.86 8.92
C ASN A 171 20.70 31.62 9.70
N GLY A 172 21.10 30.43 9.28
CA GLY A 172 20.80 29.14 9.94
C GLY A 172 20.01 28.17 9.06
N VAL A 173 19.50 27.12 9.69
CA VAL A 173 18.63 26.10 9.07
C VAL A 173 17.18 26.40 9.45
N ILE A 174 16.31 26.64 8.46
CA ILE A 174 14.86 26.61 8.68
C ILE A 174 14.38 25.17 8.56
N PHE A 175 13.92 24.60 9.67
CA PHE A 175 13.37 23.24 9.71
C PHE A 175 11.85 23.29 9.53
N VAL A 176 11.32 22.58 8.54
CA VAL A 176 9.91 22.65 8.14
C VAL A 176 9.36 21.25 7.83
N THR A 177 8.09 20.99 8.17
CA THR A 177 7.44 19.73 7.78
C THR A 177 6.75 19.85 6.42
N TYR A 178 6.60 18.75 5.69
CA TYR A 178 5.77 18.71 4.48
C TYR A 178 4.33 19.20 4.69
N SER A 179 3.76 19.01 5.89
CA SER A 179 2.47 19.57 6.28
C SER A 179 2.52 21.08 6.56
N SER A 180 3.61 21.60 7.12
CA SER A 180 3.82 23.03 7.33
C SER A 180 4.07 23.78 6.03
N LEU A 181 4.76 23.18 5.05
CA LEU A 181 5.06 23.79 3.75
C LEU A 181 3.79 24.21 3.00
N ILE A 182 2.71 23.43 3.11
CA ILE A 182 1.40 23.70 2.48
C ILE A 182 0.44 24.51 3.37
N ALA A 183 0.88 24.94 4.56
CA ALA A 183 0.02 25.64 5.51
C ALA A 183 -0.06 27.15 5.20
N SER A 184 -1.25 27.71 5.42
CA SER A 184 -1.50 29.15 5.31
C SER A 184 -2.16 29.68 6.59
N SER A 185 -1.90 30.93 6.94
CA SER A 185 -2.66 31.65 7.98
C SER A 185 -4.09 31.92 7.51
N GLU A 186 -5.01 32.16 8.44
CA GLU A 186 -6.35 32.74 8.20
C GLU A 186 -6.32 33.95 7.25
N ARG A 187 -5.31 34.82 7.39
CA ARG A 187 -5.08 36.01 6.54
C ARG A 187 -4.37 35.69 5.21
N GLY A 188 -4.57 34.49 4.67
CA GLY A 188 -4.10 34.03 3.35
C GLY A 188 -2.59 33.78 3.17
N ARG A 189 -1.72 34.20 4.09
CA ARG A 189 -0.25 34.09 3.95
C ARG A 189 0.22 32.63 3.99
N SER A 190 0.90 32.18 2.94
CA SER A 190 1.47 30.83 2.82
C SER A 190 2.86 30.70 3.45
N ARG A 191 3.15 29.54 4.08
CA ARG A 191 4.50 29.20 4.57
C ARG A 191 5.52 29.05 3.43
N LEU A 192 5.12 28.57 2.25
CA LEU A 192 6.01 28.50 1.08
C LEU A 192 6.46 29.90 0.65
N GLN A 193 5.53 30.87 0.60
CA GLN A 193 5.85 32.26 0.29
C GLN A 193 6.78 32.89 1.36
N GLN A 194 6.56 32.57 2.64
CA GLN A 194 7.42 32.99 3.75
C GLN A 194 8.85 32.45 3.60
N LEU A 195 9.01 31.18 3.19
CA LEU A 195 10.31 30.56 2.93
C LEU A 195 11.01 31.20 1.73
N VAL A 196 10.35 31.30 0.58
CA VAL A 196 10.92 31.91 -0.65
C VAL A 196 11.35 33.35 -0.40
N GLN A 197 10.56 34.14 0.37
CA GLN A 197 10.94 35.50 0.76
C GLN A 197 12.17 35.55 1.68
N TRP A 198 12.35 34.58 2.57
CA TRP A 198 13.54 34.51 3.44
C TRP A 198 14.79 34.04 2.70
N CYS A 199 14.64 33.08 1.78
CA CYS A 199 15.71 32.65 0.88
C CYS A 199 16.23 33.83 0.06
N GLY A 200 15.33 34.51 -0.67
CA GLY A 200 15.66 35.50 -1.70
C GLY A 200 15.70 34.87 -3.10
N HIS A 201 15.71 35.72 -4.14
CA HIS A 201 15.78 35.28 -5.54
C HIS A 201 17.16 34.67 -5.88
N GLU A 202 18.22 35.25 -5.34
CA GLU A 202 19.63 34.83 -5.52
C GLU A 202 20.02 33.71 -4.54
N PHE A 203 19.06 32.88 -4.09
CA PHE A 203 19.32 31.83 -3.11
C PHE A 203 20.02 30.64 -3.76
N ASP A 204 21.34 30.56 -3.56
CA ASP A 204 22.17 29.41 -3.95
C ASP A 204 22.41 28.41 -2.79
N GLY A 205 21.76 28.65 -1.64
CA GLY A 205 21.86 27.81 -0.44
C GLY A 205 21.25 26.42 -0.59
N LEU A 206 21.40 25.60 0.46
CA LEU A 206 20.98 24.19 0.44
C LEU A 206 19.47 24.04 0.66
N LEU A 207 18.80 23.32 -0.24
CA LEU A 207 17.38 22.94 -0.13
C LEU A 207 17.27 21.42 -0.04
N VAL A 208 16.96 20.92 1.16
CA VAL A 208 16.94 19.50 1.48
C VAL A 208 15.51 18.98 1.58
N PHE A 209 15.19 17.94 0.81
CA PHE A 209 13.94 17.18 0.90
C PHE A 209 14.23 15.82 1.55
N ASP A 210 14.06 15.74 2.87
CA ASP A 210 14.30 14.55 3.68
C ASP A 210 13.05 13.67 3.83
N GLU A 211 13.23 12.36 3.62
CA GLU A 211 12.16 11.40 3.32
C GLU A 211 11.23 11.87 2.17
N CYS A 212 11.83 12.36 1.08
CA CYS A 212 11.14 12.98 -0.06
C CYS A 212 10.06 12.14 -0.74
N HIS A 213 10.00 10.82 -0.48
CA HIS A 213 8.91 9.95 -0.92
C HIS A 213 7.51 10.44 -0.46
N LYS A 214 7.41 11.34 0.53
CA LYS A 214 6.16 12.01 0.90
C LYS A 214 5.56 12.89 -0.22
N ALA A 215 6.37 13.33 -1.19
CA ALA A 215 5.92 14.08 -2.36
C ALA A 215 5.42 13.20 -3.53
N LYS A 216 5.49 11.86 -3.41
CA LYS A 216 5.27 10.93 -4.54
C LYS A 216 3.90 11.02 -5.19
N ASN A 217 2.86 11.37 -4.43
CA ASN A 217 1.49 11.57 -4.95
C ASN A 217 1.33 12.92 -5.69
N LEU A 218 2.37 13.37 -6.39
CA LEU A 218 2.33 14.43 -7.40
C LEU A 218 1.66 13.93 -8.69
N ILE A 219 1.91 12.67 -9.05
CA ILE A 219 1.36 12.03 -10.25
C ILE A 219 0.52 10.83 -9.80
N PRO A 220 -0.78 11.05 -9.56
CA PRO A 220 -1.66 10.03 -9.02
C PRO A 220 -2.10 9.03 -10.10
N ASP A 221 -2.82 7.98 -9.69
CA ASP A 221 -3.47 7.06 -10.60
C ASP A 221 -4.67 7.71 -11.32
N ALA A 222 -5.08 7.10 -12.43
CA ALA A 222 -6.10 7.64 -13.33
C ALA A 222 -7.42 7.95 -12.59
N GLY A 223 -7.86 9.21 -12.67
CA GLY A 223 -9.07 9.71 -12.00
C GLY A 223 -8.83 10.43 -10.66
N SER A 224 -7.60 10.46 -10.13
CA SER A 224 -7.24 11.19 -8.91
C SER A 224 -6.50 12.50 -9.19
N GLN A 225 -6.43 13.39 -8.18
CA GLN A 225 -5.82 14.73 -8.29
C GLN A 225 -4.44 14.81 -7.59
N PRO A 226 -3.44 15.53 -8.14
CA PRO A 226 -2.14 15.74 -7.50
C PRO A 226 -2.24 16.37 -6.11
N THR A 227 -1.50 15.81 -5.15
CA THR A 227 -1.47 16.32 -3.76
C THR A 227 -0.90 17.73 -3.67
N ARG A 228 -1.44 18.54 -2.75
CA ARG A 228 -0.92 19.90 -2.44
C ARG A 228 0.56 19.85 -2.07
N THR A 229 1.00 18.82 -1.35
CA THR A 229 2.41 18.61 -0.98
C THR A 229 3.31 18.41 -2.20
N GLY A 230 2.91 17.57 -3.16
CA GLY A 230 3.66 17.39 -4.41
C GLY A 230 3.79 18.69 -5.20
N LYS A 231 2.69 19.45 -5.33
CA LYS A 231 2.69 20.76 -6.00
C LYS A 231 3.62 21.77 -5.31
N ALA A 232 3.54 21.90 -3.99
CA ALA A 232 4.39 22.81 -3.22
C ALA A 232 5.89 22.45 -3.27
N VAL A 233 6.22 21.16 -3.44
CA VAL A 233 7.60 20.70 -3.65
C VAL A 233 8.13 21.08 -5.04
N LEU A 234 7.30 21.12 -6.09
CA LEU A 234 7.69 21.73 -7.36
C LEU A 234 7.82 23.25 -7.25
N GLU A 235 6.78 23.92 -6.72
CA GLU A 235 6.68 25.39 -6.67
C GLU A 235 7.86 26.04 -5.94
N ILE A 236 8.39 25.43 -4.87
CA ILE A 236 9.57 25.95 -4.17
C ILE A 236 10.89 25.74 -4.94
N GLN A 237 10.99 24.71 -5.79
CA GLN A 237 12.14 24.49 -6.66
C GLN A 237 12.12 25.47 -7.84
N GLU A 238 10.97 25.65 -8.48
CA GLU A 238 10.74 26.61 -9.57
C GLU A 238 11.05 28.05 -9.14
N LYS A 239 10.72 28.42 -7.89
CA LYS A 239 10.96 29.76 -7.34
C LYS A 239 12.37 29.99 -6.80
N LEU A 240 13.22 28.96 -6.76
CA LEU A 240 14.60 29.02 -6.28
C LEU A 240 15.51 28.26 -7.27
N PRO A 241 15.69 28.76 -8.52
CA PRO A 241 16.39 28.04 -9.59
C PRO A 241 17.86 27.76 -9.27
N GLU A 242 18.52 28.66 -8.52
CA GLU A 242 19.92 28.52 -8.10
C GLU A 242 20.13 27.60 -6.89
N ALA A 243 19.07 27.10 -6.25
CA ALA A 243 19.17 26.34 -5.01
C ALA A 243 19.94 25.03 -5.18
N ARG A 244 20.80 24.72 -4.20
CA ARG A 244 21.51 23.44 -4.13
C ARG A 244 20.57 22.36 -3.59
N VAL A 245 19.82 21.73 -4.49
CA VAL A 245 18.78 20.75 -4.13
C VAL A 245 19.38 19.39 -3.80
N VAL A 246 18.94 18.82 -2.67
CA VAL A 246 19.26 17.45 -2.23
C VAL A 246 17.97 16.71 -1.92
N TYR A 247 17.71 15.64 -2.67
CA TYR A 247 16.67 14.67 -2.34
C TYR A 247 17.26 13.60 -1.43
N CYS A 248 16.54 13.23 -0.37
CA CYS A 248 16.96 12.21 0.59
C CYS A 248 15.77 11.25 0.84
N SER A 249 15.89 9.99 0.42
CA SER A 249 14.88 8.95 0.71
C SER A 249 15.37 7.57 0.32
N ALA A 250 15.31 6.63 1.26
CA ALA A 250 15.63 5.21 1.02
C ALA A 250 14.66 4.52 0.00
N THR A 251 13.54 5.18 -0.32
CA THR A 251 12.48 4.69 -1.21
C THR A 251 12.15 5.67 -2.34
N GLY A 252 12.98 6.72 -2.54
CA GLY A 252 12.70 7.78 -3.51
C GLY A 252 12.58 7.27 -4.95
N ALA A 253 13.40 6.28 -5.34
CA ALA A 253 13.34 5.60 -6.63
C ALA A 253 12.69 4.19 -6.55
N SER A 254 11.83 3.90 -5.57
CA SER A 254 11.23 2.56 -5.45
C SER A 254 10.22 2.23 -6.55
N GLU A 255 9.56 3.25 -7.11
CA GLU A 255 8.53 3.15 -8.15
C GLU A 255 8.81 4.28 -9.16
N PRO A 256 8.68 4.09 -10.49
CA PRO A 256 9.03 5.11 -11.48
C PRO A 256 8.32 6.46 -11.25
N ARG A 257 7.05 6.41 -10.81
CA ARG A 257 6.21 7.56 -10.49
C ARG A 257 6.78 8.44 -9.36
N ASN A 258 7.57 7.85 -8.45
CA ASN A 258 8.16 8.54 -7.30
C ASN A 258 9.33 9.45 -7.70
N LEU A 259 9.81 9.38 -8.95
CA LEU A 259 10.82 10.30 -9.47
C LEU A 259 10.23 11.66 -9.89
N GLY A 260 8.92 11.77 -10.14
CA GLY A 260 8.32 12.92 -10.85
C GLY A 260 8.48 14.31 -10.21
N TYR A 261 8.75 14.40 -8.89
CA TYR A 261 9.06 15.67 -8.21
C TYR A 261 10.55 16.02 -8.20
N MET A 262 11.42 15.09 -8.62
CA MET A 262 12.89 15.23 -8.61
C MET A 262 13.43 15.93 -9.86
N VAL A 263 12.77 17.02 -10.30
CA VAL A 263 13.05 17.70 -11.57
C VAL A 263 14.52 18.11 -11.75
N ARG A 264 15.20 18.52 -10.67
CA ARG A 264 16.63 18.91 -10.69
C ARG A 264 17.60 17.77 -11.01
N LEU A 265 17.14 16.52 -11.13
CA LEU A 265 17.98 15.42 -11.60
C LEU A 265 18.31 15.51 -13.11
N GLY A 266 17.40 16.04 -13.94
CA GLY A 266 17.61 16.11 -15.40
C GLY A 266 17.49 14.76 -16.12
N LEU A 267 16.54 13.92 -15.69
CA LEU A 267 16.25 12.61 -16.32
C LEU A 267 15.30 12.71 -17.53
N TRP A 268 14.64 13.85 -17.70
CA TRP A 268 13.76 14.22 -18.81
C TRP A 268 13.87 15.74 -19.03
N GLY A 269 13.42 16.20 -20.20
CA GLY A 269 13.53 17.58 -20.67
C GLY A 269 14.47 17.69 -21.87
N GLU A 270 14.89 18.91 -22.15
CA GLU A 270 15.86 19.24 -23.19
C GLU A 270 17.22 18.56 -22.94
N GLY A 271 17.92 18.16 -24.00
CA GLY A 271 19.15 17.36 -23.91
C GLY A 271 18.96 15.89 -23.47
N THR A 272 17.72 15.34 -23.51
CA THR A 272 17.45 13.95 -23.12
C THR A 272 16.58 13.18 -24.13
N SER A 273 16.57 11.84 -24.06
CA SER A 273 15.67 10.97 -24.85
C SER A 273 14.17 11.15 -24.52
N PHE A 274 13.80 11.93 -23.50
CA PHE A 274 12.43 12.04 -22.99
C PHE A 274 12.04 13.51 -22.79
N HIS A 275 11.22 14.08 -23.66
CA HIS A 275 10.85 15.50 -23.59
C HIS A 275 10.08 15.88 -22.31
N ASN A 276 9.40 14.90 -21.68
CA ASN A 276 8.62 15.12 -20.46
C ASN A 276 8.52 13.85 -19.60
N PHE A 277 8.11 14.02 -18.34
CA PHE A 277 7.98 12.92 -17.40
C PHE A 277 6.98 11.83 -17.84
N PRO A 278 5.78 12.12 -18.41
CA PRO A 278 4.90 11.08 -18.94
C PRO A 278 5.56 10.16 -19.98
N GLN A 279 6.41 10.69 -20.87
CA GLN A 279 7.16 9.89 -21.84
C GLN A 279 8.19 8.99 -21.16
N PHE A 280 8.93 9.53 -20.17
CA PHE A 280 9.89 8.77 -19.35
C PHE A 280 9.21 7.66 -18.54
N LEU A 281 8.11 7.97 -17.85
CA LEU A 281 7.29 7.00 -17.12
C LEU A 281 6.79 5.88 -18.03
N GLY A 282 6.24 6.22 -19.19
CA GLY A 282 5.73 5.24 -20.15
C GLY A 282 6.82 4.34 -20.76
N ALA A 283 8.08 4.78 -20.79
CA ALA A 283 9.22 3.94 -21.17
C ALA A 283 9.61 2.97 -20.04
N LEU A 284 9.66 3.44 -18.79
CA LEU A 284 9.97 2.59 -17.63
C LEU A 284 8.87 1.55 -17.35
N GLU A 285 7.59 1.90 -17.50
CA GLU A 285 6.47 0.95 -17.33
C GLU A 285 6.47 -0.15 -18.41
N LYS A 286 6.92 0.13 -19.65
CA LYS A 286 7.17 -0.90 -20.69
C LYS A 286 8.41 -1.74 -20.40
N GLY A 287 9.48 -1.11 -19.92
CA GLY A 287 10.76 -1.75 -19.63
C GLY A 287 10.74 -2.67 -18.40
N GLY A 288 9.78 -2.45 -17.49
CA GLY A 288 9.62 -3.25 -16.27
C GLY A 288 10.71 -2.94 -15.23
N VAL A 289 10.89 -3.83 -14.26
CA VAL A 289 11.72 -3.52 -13.08
C VAL A 289 13.21 -3.30 -13.44
N GLY A 290 13.72 -4.00 -14.46
CA GLY A 290 15.10 -3.79 -14.92
C GLY A 290 15.36 -2.39 -15.49
N ALA A 291 14.36 -1.70 -16.04
CA ALA A 291 14.52 -0.35 -16.58
C ALA A 291 14.78 0.69 -15.47
N LEU A 292 14.10 0.55 -14.34
CA LEU A 292 14.32 1.40 -13.16
C LEU A 292 15.71 1.18 -12.54
N GLU A 293 16.21 -0.06 -12.61
CA GLU A 293 17.57 -0.40 -12.17
C GLU A 293 18.66 0.18 -13.11
N LEU A 294 18.40 0.24 -14.42
CA LEU A 294 19.24 0.99 -15.37
C LEU A 294 19.22 2.50 -15.10
N VAL A 295 18.07 3.10 -14.74
CA VAL A 295 18.03 4.50 -14.28
C VAL A 295 18.92 4.70 -13.05
N ALA A 296 18.84 3.79 -12.06
CA ALA A 296 19.68 3.84 -10.87
C ALA A 296 21.18 3.72 -11.19
N MET A 297 21.56 2.87 -12.15
CA MET A 297 22.92 2.75 -12.67
C MET A 297 23.39 4.02 -13.40
N ASP A 298 22.61 4.54 -14.35
CA ASP A 298 22.94 5.76 -15.10
C ASP A 298 23.12 6.97 -14.17
N MET A 299 22.25 7.11 -13.15
CA MET A 299 22.38 8.17 -12.15
C MET A 299 23.64 8.03 -11.29
N LYS A 300 24.12 6.82 -11.01
CA LYS A 300 25.39 6.61 -10.30
C LYS A 300 26.58 6.97 -11.21
N ALA A 301 26.58 6.50 -12.46
CA ALA A 301 27.61 6.82 -13.45
C ALA A 301 27.75 8.34 -13.72
N ARG A 302 26.64 9.08 -13.65
CA ARG A 302 26.60 10.55 -13.78
C ARG A 302 26.87 11.33 -12.47
N GLY A 303 27.21 10.65 -11.36
CA GLY A 303 27.54 11.31 -10.09
C GLY A 303 26.38 12.06 -9.44
N MET A 304 25.14 11.67 -9.74
CA MET A 304 23.90 12.35 -9.28
C MET A 304 23.08 11.50 -8.29
N TYR A 305 23.51 10.27 -8.02
CA TYR A 305 22.84 9.33 -7.12
C TYR A 305 23.83 8.40 -6.40
N VAL A 306 23.60 8.19 -5.10
CA VAL A 306 24.28 7.17 -4.28
C VAL A 306 23.22 6.43 -3.45
N CYS A 307 23.28 5.10 -3.42
CA CYS A 307 22.34 4.26 -2.68
C CYS A 307 23.00 2.98 -2.15
N ARG A 308 23.28 2.99 -0.86
CA ARG A 308 23.87 1.89 -0.09
C ARG A 308 22.96 1.54 1.08
N THR A 309 23.17 0.41 1.74
CA THR A 309 22.36 0.00 2.90
C THR A 309 23.20 -0.72 3.96
N LEU A 310 22.78 -0.58 5.22
CA LEU A 310 23.39 -1.27 6.35
C LEU A 310 23.16 -2.79 6.24
N SER A 311 24.24 -3.58 6.26
CA SER A 311 24.16 -5.03 6.12
C SER A 311 23.44 -5.68 7.30
N TYR A 312 22.48 -6.57 7.03
CA TYR A 312 21.81 -7.39 8.05
C TYR A 312 22.67 -8.60 8.51
N LYS A 313 24.00 -8.53 8.36
CA LYS A 313 24.93 -9.59 8.79
C LYS A 313 24.86 -9.76 10.31
N GLY A 314 24.38 -10.93 10.76
CA GLY A 314 24.18 -11.24 12.18
C GLY A 314 22.80 -10.86 12.73
N ALA A 315 21.89 -10.31 11.90
CA ALA A 315 20.48 -10.23 12.26
C ALA A 315 19.79 -11.58 12.03
N ASP A 316 19.02 -12.04 13.02
CA ASP A 316 18.21 -13.26 12.90
C ASP A 316 16.78 -12.89 12.45
N PHE A 317 16.16 -13.71 11.59
CA PHE A 317 14.76 -13.57 11.21
C PHE A 317 14.03 -14.91 11.42
N ASP A 318 13.07 -14.95 12.34
CA ASP A 318 12.20 -16.10 12.55
C ASP A 318 10.73 -15.71 12.27
N ILE A 319 10.05 -16.51 11.45
CA ILE A 319 8.60 -16.45 11.22
C ILE A 319 7.94 -17.30 12.31
N VAL A 320 7.04 -16.70 13.09
CA VAL A 320 6.36 -17.35 14.22
C VAL A 320 4.87 -17.49 13.92
N GLY A 321 4.40 -18.73 13.84
CA GLY A 321 2.98 -19.03 13.79
C GLY A 321 2.35 -18.87 15.17
N ALA A 322 1.32 -18.03 15.25
CA ALA A 322 0.41 -17.88 16.37
C ALA A 322 -0.94 -18.51 15.98
N SER A 323 -1.04 -19.84 16.08
CA SER A 323 -2.29 -20.55 15.84
C SER A 323 -3.39 -19.99 16.77
N LEU A 324 -4.59 -19.76 16.24
CA LEU A 324 -5.72 -19.37 17.09
C LEU A 324 -5.99 -20.48 18.11
N GLU A 325 -6.10 -20.08 19.37
CA GLU A 325 -6.59 -20.93 20.46
C GLU A 325 -8.06 -21.31 20.24
N GLU A 326 -8.57 -22.33 20.93
CA GLU A 326 -9.93 -22.82 20.72
C GLU A 326 -11.00 -21.77 21.07
N ARG A 327 -10.87 -21.06 22.21
CA ARG A 327 -11.73 -19.93 22.56
C ARG A 327 -11.73 -18.87 21.45
N MET A 328 -10.55 -18.47 20.98
CA MET A 328 -10.42 -17.45 19.94
C MET A 328 -10.99 -17.92 18.59
N THR A 329 -10.85 -19.20 18.26
CA THR A 329 -11.43 -19.81 17.05
C THR A 329 -12.96 -19.80 17.11
N ASN A 330 -13.54 -20.14 18.27
CA ASN A 330 -14.98 -20.11 18.49
C ASN A 330 -15.54 -18.68 18.45
N MET A 331 -14.83 -17.74 19.11
CA MET A 331 -15.12 -16.31 19.12
C MET A 331 -15.10 -15.70 17.70
N TYR A 332 -14.08 -16.04 16.90
CA TYR A 332 -13.98 -15.62 15.50
C TYR A 332 -15.15 -16.18 14.67
N ARG A 333 -15.53 -17.45 14.86
CA ARG A 333 -16.65 -18.07 14.15
C ARG A 333 -17.98 -17.35 14.46
N LYS A 334 -18.31 -17.17 15.74
CA LYS A 334 -19.50 -16.43 16.19
C LYS A 334 -19.57 -15.01 15.64
N ALA A 335 -18.42 -14.33 15.57
CA ALA A 335 -18.37 -13.02 14.95
C ALA A 335 -18.63 -13.06 13.43
N THR A 336 -18.11 -14.06 12.70
CA THR A 336 -18.41 -14.20 11.25
C THR A 336 -19.87 -14.58 10.98
N GLU A 337 -20.50 -15.34 11.88
CA GLU A 337 -21.94 -15.66 11.85
C GLU A 337 -22.76 -14.37 12.08
N PHE A 338 -22.50 -13.64 13.16
CA PHE A 338 -23.17 -12.38 13.47
C PHE A 338 -23.01 -11.30 12.38
N TRP A 339 -21.82 -11.14 11.79
CA TRP A 339 -21.63 -10.19 10.67
C TRP A 339 -22.42 -10.64 9.42
N ALA A 340 -22.65 -11.93 9.19
CA ALA A 340 -23.50 -12.40 8.10
C ALA A 340 -24.98 -12.13 8.36
N GLU A 341 -25.45 -12.34 9.59
CA GLU A 341 -26.83 -12.04 10.04
C GLU A 341 -27.11 -10.54 9.98
N LEU A 342 -26.22 -9.70 10.53
CA LEU A 342 -26.31 -8.24 10.49
C LEU A 342 -26.38 -7.72 9.04
N ARG A 343 -25.72 -8.38 8.08
CA ARG A 343 -25.84 -8.03 6.67
C ARG A 343 -27.25 -8.29 6.13
N LEU A 344 -27.91 -9.36 6.54
CA LEU A 344 -29.26 -9.71 6.10
C LEU A 344 -30.32 -8.78 6.71
N GLU A 345 -30.19 -8.45 8.00
CA GLU A 345 -31.06 -7.44 8.65
C GLU A 345 -30.86 -6.05 8.04
N LEU A 346 -29.62 -5.62 7.76
CA LEU A 346 -29.37 -4.35 7.07
C LEU A 346 -29.85 -4.33 5.61
N LEU A 347 -29.91 -5.49 4.93
CA LEU A 347 -30.50 -5.59 3.60
C LEU A 347 -32.03 -5.48 3.66
N SER A 348 -32.70 -6.30 4.47
CA SER A 348 -34.17 -6.24 4.60
C SER A 348 -34.64 -4.89 5.11
N ALA A 349 -33.96 -4.29 6.09
CA ALA A 349 -34.24 -2.94 6.54
C ALA A 349 -33.98 -1.87 5.45
N SER A 350 -33.09 -2.10 4.48
CA SER A 350 -32.84 -1.16 3.37
C SER A 350 -33.92 -1.19 2.28
N GLU A 351 -34.66 -2.29 2.12
CA GLU A 351 -35.66 -2.43 1.05
C GLU A 351 -36.83 -1.43 1.23
N PHE A 352 -37.10 -1.01 2.47
CA PHE A 352 -38.10 0.01 2.81
C PHE A 352 -37.70 1.45 2.43
N PHE A 353 -36.49 1.70 1.89
CA PHE A 353 -35.95 3.04 1.56
C PHE A 353 -35.67 3.23 0.07
N ALA A 354 -36.45 2.58 -0.80
CA ALA A 354 -36.19 2.50 -2.25
C ALA A 354 -36.10 3.86 -3.00
N GLU A 355 -36.63 4.94 -2.42
CA GLU A 355 -36.70 6.26 -3.04
C GLU A 355 -35.41 7.07 -2.87
N GLU A 356 -34.78 7.05 -1.68
CA GLU A 356 -33.52 7.77 -1.39
C GLU A 356 -32.25 7.02 -1.86
N LYS A 357 -32.07 6.91 -3.18
CA LYS A 357 -30.94 6.18 -3.82
C LYS A 357 -29.53 6.67 -3.44
N GLY A 358 -29.41 7.84 -2.79
CA GLY A 358 -28.15 8.35 -2.27
C GLY A 358 -27.68 7.64 -0.98
N ASN A 359 -28.59 7.38 -0.04
CA ASN A 359 -28.26 7.09 1.35
C ASN A 359 -27.74 5.65 1.55
N SER A 360 -28.36 4.68 0.88
CA SER A 360 -27.96 3.25 0.89
C SER A 360 -26.46 3.03 0.53
N ASN A 361 -25.92 3.81 -0.40
CA ASN A 361 -24.51 3.74 -0.79
C ASN A 361 -23.53 4.19 0.31
N GLN A 362 -23.97 5.01 1.27
CA GLN A 362 -23.15 5.42 2.41
C GLN A 362 -23.07 4.31 3.47
N ILE A 363 -24.21 3.73 3.84
CA ILE A 363 -24.30 2.63 4.82
C ILE A 363 -23.39 1.48 4.41
N TRP A 364 -23.45 1.01 3.15
CA TRP A 364 -22.60 -0.09 2.70
C TRP A 364 -21.09 0.24 2.71
N ARG A 365 -20.69 1.49 2.45
CA ARG A 365 -19.28 1.91 2.57
C ARG A 365 -18.80 1.85 4.03
N LEU A 366 -19.63 2.32 4.97
CA LEU A 366 -19.32 2.35 6.40
C LEU A 366 -19.31 0.95 7.02
N TYR A 367 -20.31 0.13 6.70
CA TYR A 367 -20.41 -1.28 7.07
C TYR A 367 -19.15 -2.05 6.67
N TRP A 368 -18.75 -1.98 5.39
CA TRP A 368 -17.60 -2.73 4.88
C TRP A 368 -16.25 -2.21 5.38
N ALA A 369 -16.12 -0.92 5.68
CA ALA A 369 -14.93 -0.36 6.33
C ALA A 369 -14.83 -0.81 7.80
N SER A 370 -15.96 -0.86 8.51
CA SER A 370 -16.05 -1.30 9.90
C SER A 370 -15.75 -2.79 10.03
N HIS A 371 -16.39 -3.64 9.22
CA HIS A 371 -16.10 -5.07 9.08
C HIS A 371 -14.61 -5.36 8.88
N GLN A 372 -13.93 -4.63 7.98
CA GLN A 372 -12.49 -4.82 7.74
C GLN A 372 -11.64 -4.43 8.97
N ARG A 373 -12.02 -3.38 9.71
CA ARG A 373 -11.32 -2.96 10.94
C ARG A 373 -11.55 -3.95 12.09
N PHE A 374 -12.78 -4.47 12.23
CA PHE A 374 -13.16 -5.48 13.22
C PHE A 374 -12.27 -6.73 13.11
N PHE A 375 -12.24 -7.39 11.95
CA PHE A 375 -11.49 -8.65 11.81
C PHE A 375 -9.96 -8.45 11.87
N ARG A 376 -9.43 -7.27 11.52
CA ARG A 376 -8.02 -6.94 11.82
C ARG A 376 -7.74 -6.95 13.31
N HIS A 377 -8.61 -6.31 14.10
CA HIS A 377 -8.48 -6.24 15.56
C HIS A 377 -8.53 -7.64 16.17
N MET A 378 -9.45 -8.51 15.70
CA MET A 378 -9.48 -9.94 16.06
C MET A 378 -8.14 -10.62 15.77
N CYS A 379 -7.57 -10.46 14.58
CA CYS A 379 -6.26 -11.04 14.23
C CYS A 379 -5.09 -10.48 15.07
N MET A 380 -5.18 -9.25 15.59
CA MET A 380 -4.19 -8.69 16.51
C MET A 380 -4.34 -9.28 17.92
N SER A 381 -5.56 -9.32 18.47
CA SER A 381 -5.83 -9.91 19.79
C SER A 381 -5.46 -11.40 19.85
N ALA A 382 -5.73 -12.16 18.77
CA ALA A 382 -5.34 -13.56 18.64
C ALA A 382 -3.81 -13.83 18.76
N LYS A 383 -2.97 -12.79 18.66
CA LYS A 383 -1.51 -12.90 18.79
C LYS A 383 -0.98 -12.47 20.16
N VAL A 384 -1.79 -11.86 21.02
CA VAL A 384 -1.32 -11.32 22.32
C VAL A 384 -0.63 -12.39 23.19
N PRO A 385 -1.18 -13.61 23.37
CA PRO A 385 -0.51 -14.67 24.14
C PRO A 385 0.87 -15.03 23.57
N ALA A 386 1.01 -15.02 22.23
CA ALA A 386 2.28 -15.28 21.56
C ALA A 386 3.28 -14.11 21.72
N VAL A 387 2.83 -12.85 21.67
CA VAL A 387 3.68 -11.68 21.97
C VAL A 387 4.20 -11.74 23.40
N VAL A 388 3.30 -11.92 24.37
CA VAL A 388 3.62 -11.90 25.80
C VAL A 388 4.58 -13.02 26.15
N ARG A 389 4.37 -14.23 25.62
CA ARG A 389 5.30 -15.36 25.77
C ARG A 389 6.67 -15.04 25.17
N LEU A 390 6.73 -14.59 23.91
CA LEU A 390 8.00 -14.25 23.23
C LEU A 390 8.77 -13.12 23.94
N ALA A 391 8.07 -12.15 24.52
CA ALA A 391 8.68 -11.07 25.29
C ALA A 391 9.28 -11.59 26.60
N LYS A 392 8.54 -12.43 27.34
CA LYS A 392 9.01 -13.05 28.59
C LYS A 392 10.19 -14.01 28.35
N GLU A 393 10.15 -14.81 27.28
CA GLU A 393 11.29 -15.62 26.80
C GLU A 393 12.55 -14.75 26.56
N ALA A 394 12.41 -13.65 25.80
CA ALA A 394 13.53 -12.77 25.48
C ALA A 394 14.13 -12.05 26.71
N LEU A 395 13.29 -11.64 27.67
CA LEU A 395 13.75 -11.01 28.91
C LEU A 395 14.51 -12.00 29.80
N ALA A 396 14.07 -13.26 29.88
CA ALA A 396 14.79 -14.34 30.57
C ALA A 396 16.17 -14.61 29.95
N GLU A 397 16.31 -14.45 28.62
CA GLU A 397 17.60 -14.49 27.91
C GLU A 397 18.44 -13.19 28.05
N ASN A 398 18.09 -12.28 28.98
CA ASN A 398 18.76 -11.00 29.26
C ASN A 398 18.80 -10.03 28.04
N LYS A 399 17.80 -10.12 27.16
CA LYS A 399 17.63 -9.24 25.97
C LYS A 399 16.66 -8.10 26.28
N CYS A 400 16.56 -7.13 25.38
CA CYS A 400 15.52 -6.09 25.43
C CYS A 400 14.52 -6.26 24.28
N VAL A 401 13.25 -5.99 24.55
CA VAL A 401 12.13 -6.27 23.64
C VAL A 401 11.63 -4.98 23.01
N VAL A 402 11.34 -5.02 21.71
CA VAL A 402 10.64 -3.94 20.99
C VAL A 402 9.44 -4.56 20.26
N ILE A 403 8.22 -4.18 20.63
CA ILE A 403 6.98 -4.67 20.02
C ILE A 403 6.48 -3.61 19.04
N GLY A 404 6.21 -4.00 17.80
CA GLY A 404 5.74 -3.09 16.75
C GLY A 404 4.34 -3.44 16.22
N LEU A 405 3.49 -2.42 16.14
CA LEU A 405 2.11 -2.45 15.62
C LEU A 405 1.82 -1.23 14.73
N GLN A 406 0.65 -1.15 14.10
CA GLN A 406 0.21 0.04 13.35
C GLN A 406 -0.96 0.73 14.08
N SER A 407 -2.00 -0.02 14.45
CA SER A 407 -3.23 0.49 15.06
C SER A 407 -3.21 0.46 16.59
N THR A 408 -3.41 1.61 17.25
CA THR A 408 -3.36 1.77 18.72
C THR A 408 -4.71 1.61 19.43
N GLY A 409 -5.83 1.54 18.70
CA GLY A 409 -7.19 1.48 19.27
C GLY A 409 -7.75 2.81 19.81
N GLU A 410 -6.88 3.75 20.14
CA GLU A 410 -7.10 5.04 20.84
C GLU A 410 -8.49 5.68 20.71
N ALA A 411 -8.95 5.98 19.49
CA ALA A 411 -10.21 6.71 19.29
C ALA A 411 -11.43 5.97 19.87
N ARG A 412 -11.38 4.63 19.97
CA ARG A 412 -12.42 3.84 20.65
C ARG A 412 -12.28 3.88 22.17
N THR A 413 -11.07 4.02 22.70
CA THR A 413 -10.83 4.26 24.13
C THR A 413 -11.32 5.65 24.54
N GLU A 414 -11.02 6.71 23.76
CA GLU A 414 -11.49 8.07 24.04
C GLU A 414 -13.03 8.19 23.92
N GLU A 415 -13.64 7.56 22.91
CA GLU A 415 -15.11 7.48 22.79
C GLU A 415 -15.75 6.72 23.97
N ALA A 416 -15.21 5.57 24.38
CA ALA A 416 -15.72 4.80 25.51
C ALA A 416 -15.58 5.53 26.84
N VAL A 417 -14.45 6.20 27.10
CA VAL A 417 -14.25 7.02 28.30
C VAL A 417 -15.22 8.22 28.35
N THR A 418 -15.59 8.76 27.18
CA THR A 418 -16.63 9.80 27.08
C THR A 418 -18.04 9.26 27.34
N LYS A 419 -18.30 7.98 27.04
CA LYS A 419 -19.62 7.32 27.15
C LYS A 419 -19.88 6.66 28.50
N TYR A 420 -18.86 6.09 29.13
CA TYR A 420 -18.98 5.30 30.37
C TYR A 420 -18.23 5.91 31.57
N GLY A 421 -17.32 6.87 31.34
CA GLY A 421 -16.55 7.54 32.38
C GLY A 421 -15.08 7.13 32.45
N VAL A 422 -14.38 7.63 33.48
CA VAL A 422 -12.93 7.44 33.67
C VAL A 422 -12.58 6.08 34.28
N GLU A 423 -13.52 5.45 34.99
CA GLU A 423 -13.37 4.15 35.64
C GLU A 423 -14.31 3.13 34.97
N MET A 424 -13.83 1.92 34.68
CA MET A 424 -14.56 0.86 33.97
C MET A 424 -14.22 -0.54 34.52
N GLU A 425 -15.10 -1.52 34.33
CA GLU A 425 -14.94 -2.88 34.89
C GLU A 425 -13.81 -3.71 34.25
N ASP A 426 -13.47 -3.46 32.99
CA ASP A 426 -12.32 -4.07 32.28
C ASP A 426 -11.91 -3.20 31.07
N PHE A 427 -10.82 -3.58 30.39
CA PHE A 427 -10.33 -2.88 29.20
C PHE A 427 -11.35 -2.82 28.05
N VAL A 428 -11.41 -1.66 27.39
CA VAL A 428 -12.35 -1.41 26.27
C VAL A 428 -12.13 -2.38 25.10
N SER A 429 -13.17 -3.14 24.77
CA SER A 429 -13.23 -4.00 23.59
C SER A 429 -13.43 -3.16 22.32
N GLY A 430 -12.33 -2.81 21.65
CA GLY A 430 -12.35 -2.07 20.38
C GLY A 430 -13.23 -2.68 19.28
N PRO A 431 -13.37 -4.02 19.15
CA PRO A 431 -14.32 -4.65 18.24
C PRO A 431 -15.80 -4.40 18.65
N ARG A 432 -16.11 -4.41 19.95
CA ARG A 432 -17.47 -4.16 20.49
C ARG A 432 -17.91 -2.73 20.23
N GLU A 433 -17.10 -1.74 20.63
CA GLU A 433 -17.43 -0.31 20.42
C GLU A 433 -17.53 0.06 18.94
N LEU A 434 -16.76 -0.60 18.06
CA LEU A 434 -16.91 -0.45 16.62
C LEU A 434 -18.25 -0.99 16.09
N LEU A 435 -18.75 -2.10 16.63
CA LEU A 435 -20.06 -2.66 16.27
C LEU A 435 -21.22 -1.85 16.84
N LEU A 436 -21.15 -1.48 18.12
CA LEU A 436 -22.14 -0.61 18.78
C LEU A 436 -22.28 0.68 17.99
N LYS A 437 -21.19 1.41 17.77
CA LYS A 437 -21.21 2.69 17.03
C LYS A 437 -21.76 2.55 15.60
N LEU A 438 -21.44 1.45 14.89
CA LEU A 438 -21.98 1.20 13.56
C LEU A 438 -23.52 1.11 13.57
N VAL A 439 -24.10 0.36 14.51
CA VAL A 439 -25.55 0.16 14.61
C VAL A 439 -26.26 1.36 15.27
N GLU A 440 -25.69 1.94 16.33
CA GLU A 440 -26.20 3.14 17.01
C GLU A 440 -26.37 4.31 16.02
N GLU A 441 -25.35 4.62 15.21
CA GLU A 441 -25.36 5.77 14.29
C GLU A 441 -25.95 5.48 12.89
N ASN A 442 -25.86 4.25 12.37
CA ASN A 442 -26.09 3.98 10.93
C ASN A 442 -27.13 2.89 10.62
N TYR A 443 -27.82 2.34 11.62
CA TYR A 443 -28.94 1.42 11.36
C TYR A 443 -30.12 2.21 10.76
N PRO A 444 -30.67 1.81 9.58
CA PRO A 444 -31.75 2.53 8.92
C PRO A 444 -33.05 2.41 9.73
N LEU A 445 -33.61 3.56 10.12
CA LEU A 445 -34.91 3.68 10.79
C LEU A 445 -35.86 4.48 9.88
N PRO A 446 -37.16 4.13 9.81
CA PRO A 446 -38.13 4.87 9.00
C PRO A 446 -38.17 6.37 9.35
N PRO A 447 -38.74 7.24 8.49
CA PRO A 447 -39.04 8.61 8.90
C PRO A 447 -39.88 8.61 10.19
N LYS A 448 -39.57 9.53 11.10
CA LYS A 448 -40.35 9.68 12.34
C LYS A 448 -41.76 10.20 12.01
N PRO A 449 -42.83 9.73 12.70
CA PRO A 449 -44.18 10.24 12.50
C PRO A 449 -44.27 11.78 12.55
N ASP A 450 -43.60 12.39 13.54
CA ASP A 450 -43.51 13.85 13.76
C ASP A 450 -43.10 14.68 12.52
N SER A 451 -42.42 14.06 11.54
CA SER A 451 -41.90 14.75 10.35
C SER A 451 -42.96 15.05 9.28
N PHE A 452 -44.16 14.47 9.36
CA PHE A 452 -45.25 14.77 8.43
C PHE A 452 -46.05 16.03 8.80
N GLN A 453 -46.14 16.38 10.09
CA GLN A 453 -46.87 17.57 10.57
C GLN A 453 -46.20 18.92 10.23
N GLN A 454 -45.03 18.92 9.56
CA GLN A 454 -44.36 20.12 9.05
C GLN A 454 -44.41 20.20 7.50
N GLY A 455 -45.37 19.53 6.87
CA GLY A 455 -45.49 19.42 5.41
C GLY A 455 -45.92 20.70 4.68
N GLU A 456 -46.67 21.59 5.32
CA GLU A 456 -47.37 22.71 4.65
C GLU A 456 -46.61 24.06 4.59
N GLU A 457 -45.27 24.08 4.58
CA GLU A 457 -44.54 25.30 4.19
C GLU A 457 -43.22 25.05 3.41
N LYS A 458 -43.34 24.41 2.23
CA LYS A 458 -42.24 24.35 1.22
C LYS A 458 -42.71 24.10 -0.22
N VAL A 459 -43.35 25.11 -0.81
CA VAL A 459 -43.61 25.13 -2.27
C VAL A 459 -42.28 25.09 -3.04
N THR A 460 -42.23 24.28 -4.09
CA THR A 460 -40.98 23.89 -4.79
C THR A 460 -40.25 25.05 -5.48
N GLU A 461 -38.91 25.06 -5.39
CA GLU A 461 -38.06 25.79 -6.35
C GLU A 461 -37.23 24.81 -7.21
N ILE A 462 -37.78 24.44 -8.36
CA ILE A 462 -37.13 23.53 -9.32
C ILE A 462 -36.03 24.29 -10.08
N GLN A 463 -34.79 23.83 -9.97
CA GLN A 463 -33.64 24.38 -10.71
C GLN A 463 -33.76 24.17 -12.23
N ARG A 464 -34.44 25.09 -12.93
CA ARG A 464 -34.34 25.21 -14.39
C ARG A 464 -32.97 25.79 -14.78
N LYS A 465 -32.12 24.93 -15.35
CA LYS A 465 -30.83 25.29 -15.95
C LYS A 465 -30.95 26.55 -16.81
N ARG A 466 -30.10 27.55 -16.57
CA ARG A 466 -29.83 28.63 -17.53
C ARG A 466 -28.47 28.41 -18.20
N HIS A 467 -28.45 28.64 -19.50
CA HIS A 467 -27.28 29.01 -20.28
C HIS A 467 -27.61 30.34 -20.98
N SER A 468 -26.57 31.07 -21.38
CA SER A 468 -26.64 32.35 -22.10
C SER A 468 -27.10 33.57 -21.28
N ALA A 469 -26.49 34.70 -21.61
CA ALA A 469 -26.80 36.08 -21.19
C ALA A 469 -27.18 36.89 -22.48
N PRO A 470 -27.37 38.22 -22.50
CA PRO A 470 -27.37 39.25 -21.44
C PRO A 470 -28.79 39.88 -21.29
N ASP A 471 -29.10 41.12 -20.87
CA ASP A 471 -28.33 42.37 -20.66
C ASP A 471 -29.12 43.41 -19.80
N VAL A 472 -28.53 44.60 -19.61
CA VAL A 472 -29.11 45.89 -19.13
C VAL A 472 -29.34 46.08 -17.62
N SER A 473 -29.10 47.30 -17.14
CA SER A 473 -29.25 47.75 -15.73
C SER A 473 -30.25 48.92 -15.61
N PHE A 474 -30.87 49.15 -14.43
CA PHE A 474 -30.74 50.43 -13.67
C PHE A 474 -31.58 50.55 -12.37
N LYS A 475 -30.97 51.18 -11.33
CA LYS A 475 -31.50 52.13 -10.29
C LYS A 475 -32.88 51.91 -9.58
N GLY A 476 -32.86 52.03 -8.24
CA GLY A 476 -33.97 52.56 -7.40
C GLY A 476 -34.01 52.00 -5.95
N ARG A 477 -33.41 52.66 -4.93
CA ARG A 477 -34.01 53.63 -3.96
C ARG A 477 -35.24 53.10 -3.17
N VAL A 478 -35.13 52.72 -1.87
CA VAL A 478 -35.10 53.57 -0.63
C VAL A 478 -36.51 54.03 -0.18
N ARG A 479 -37.11 53.56 0.95
CA ARG A 479 -37.01 54.01 2.38
C ARG A 479 -37.74 52.99 3.33
N LYS A 480 -37.38 52.75 4.62
CA LYS A 480 -37.88 53.35 5.91
C LYS A 480 -39.43 53.35 6.07
N ILE A 481 -40.11 53.16 7.24
CA ILE A 481 -39.85 53.05 8.72
C ILE A 481 -41.19 52.57 9.41
N ALA A 482 -41.41 52.10 10.66
CA ALA A 482 -40.69 51.59 11.87
C ALA A 482 -41.70 50.75 12.75
N LYS A 483 -41.30 49.87 13.70
CA LYS A 483 -41.22 50.02 15.20
C LYS A 483 -42.45 50.72 15.87
N VAL A 484 -43.20 50.13 16.83
CA VAL A 484 -42.94 49.88 18.29
C VAL A 484 -44.10 48.98 18.85
N VAL A 485 -43.93 47.84 19.57
CA VAL A 485 -43.78 47.57 21.06
C VAL A 485 -44.80 48.30 21.99
N ASP A 486 -45.26 47.89 23.19
CA ASP A 486 -44.91 46.96 24.30
C ASP A 486 -46.23 46.53 25.06
N VAL A 487 -46.48 45.28 25.53
CA VAL A 487 -46.26 44.62 26.87
C VAL A 487 -47.46 44.65 27.88
N SER A 488 -47.45 43.72 28.87
CA SER A 488 -48.31 43.51 30.08
C SER A 488 -49.72 42.92 29.88
N ASP A 489 -50.38 42.12 30.74
CA ASP A 489 -50.25 41.46 32.09
C ASP A 489 -51.67 41.64 32.75
N ASP A 490 -52.28 40.83 33.63
CA ASP A 490 -52.19 39.42 34.08
C ASP A 490 -53.50 39.07 34.89
N ASP A 491 -53.62 37.85 35.45
CA ASP A 491 -54.37 37.42 36.67
C ASP A 491 -55.92 37.17 36.76
N THR A 492 -56.24 35.98 37.32
CA THR A 492 -57.33 35.59 38.29
C THR A 492 -58.82 35.31 37.91
N ASP A 493 -59.26 34.07 38.25
CA ASP A 493 -60.36 33.62 39.17
C ASP A 493 -61.80 34.22 39.14
N ASP A 494 -62.91 33.56 39.56
CA ASP A 494 -63.37 32.16 39.76
C ASP A 494 -64.90 32.21 40.13
N TYR A 495 -65.56 31.05 40.36
CA TYR A 495 -66.90 30.82 40.98
C TYR A 495 -68.22 30.98 40.18
N SER A 496 -69.07 29.94 40.30
CA SER A 496 -70.55 29.90 40.11
C SER A 496 -71.26 29.97 41.51
N PRO A 497 -72.61 29.87 41.73
CA PRO A 497 -73.65 29.12 40.98
C PRO A 497 -75.13 29.66 40.98
N SER A 498 -76.06 28.78 40.53
CA SER A 498 -77.48 28.56 40.95
C SER A 498 -78.65 29.49 40.56
N GLU A 499 -79.50 28.96 39.65
CA GLU A 499 -80.98 28.78 39.68
C GLU A 499 -81.98 29.90 40.02
N SER A 500 -82.91 30.17 39.06
CA SER A 500 -84.38 30.24 39.30
C SER A 500 -85.17 30.27 37.96
N ASP A 501 -86.34 29.61 37.89
CA ASP A 501 -87.15 29.40 36.66
C ASP A 501 -88.19 30.47 36.29
N HIS A 502 -88.65 30.42 35.02
CA HIS A 502 -89.85 31.04 34.40
C HIS A 502 -89.78 32.59 34.16
N GLU A 503 -90.44 33.18 33.15
CA GLU A 503 -91.59 32.72 32.34
C GLU A 503 -91.61 33.31 30.89
N SER A 504 -92.00 32.48 29.90
CA SER A 504 -92.54 32.76 28.55
C SER A 504 -92.10 33.96 27.66
N THR A 505 -91.36 33.62 26.58
CA THR A 505 -91.60 34.00 25.15
C THR A 505 -91.81 35.47 24.73
N GLU A 506 -90.83 36.01 24.01
CA GLU A 506 -91.03 36.41 22.60
C GLU A 506 -90.15 35.49 21.72
N SER A 507 -90.54 35.24 20.46
CA SER A 507 -89.82 34.32 19.56
C SER A 507 -89.28 35.09 18.35
N ASP A 508 -87.99 35.41 18.37
CA ASP A 508 -87.28 35.89 17.20
C ASP A 508 -87.11 34.73 16.20
N GLU A 509 -87.66 34.86 15.00
CA GLU A 509 -87.49 33.92 13.90
C GLU A 509 -86.18 34.24 13.17
N GLU A 510 -85.11 33.46 13.39
CA GLU A 510 -83.84 33.67 12.70
C GLU A 510 -83.92 33.23 11.23
N PHE A 511 -83.70 34.18 10.32
CA PHE A 511 -83.59 33.95 8.89
C PHE A 511 -82.11 33.81 8.49
N HIS A 512 -81.79 32.75 7.75
CA HIS A 512 -80.42 32.46 7.30
C HIS A 512 -80.33 32.47 5.77
N MET A 513 -79.16 32.83 5.25
CA MET A 513 -78.95 32.90 3.80
C MET A 513 -78.35 31.60 3.23
N CYS A 514 -79.06 31.00 2.28
CA CYS A 514 -78.60 29.82 1.55
C CYS A 514 -77.34 30.12 0.72
N GLN A 515 -76.20 29.52 1.07
CA GLN A 515 -74.89 29.84 0.46
C GLN A 515 -74.70 29.31 -0.99
N ILE A 516 -75.72 28.71 -1.61
CA ILE A 516 -75.69 28.29 -3.03
C ILE A 516 -76.44 29.28 -3.94
N CYS A 517 -77.55 29.87 -3.46
CA CYS A 517 -78.38 30.79 -4.26
C CYS A 517 -78.43 32.23 -3.71
N ASN A 518 -77.87 32.49 -2.52
CA ASN A 518 -77.91 33.76 -1.80
C ASN A 518 -79.34 34.32 -1.65
N THR A 519 -80.27 33.45 -1.24
CA THR A 519 -81.62 33.81 -0.79
C THR A 519 -81.70 33.67 0.72
N GLU A 520 -82.39 34.59 1.39
CA GLU A 520 -82.75 34.50 2.81
C GLU A 520 -84.03 33.67 2.96
N GLU A 521 -84.01 32.68 3.85
CA GLU A 521 -85.08 31.71 4.08
C GLU A 521 -85.10 31.37 5.60
N GLU A 522 -86.20 30.83 6.13
CA GLU A 522 -86.28 30.42 7.54
C GLU A 522 -85.30 29.28 7.85
N GLU A 523 -84.70 29.25 9.05
CA GLU A 523 -83.76 28.18 9.45
C GLU A 523 -84.37 26.77 9.30
N SER A 524 -85.68 26.65 9.57
CA SER A 524 -86.45 25.39 9.48
C SER A 524 -86.53 24.78 8.06
N LEU A 525 -86.16 25.54 7.03
CA LEU A 525 -86.20 25.14 5.61
C LEU A 525 -84.81 24.88 5.02
N LEU A 526 -83.74 25.05 5.81
CA LEU A 526 -82.35 24.95 5.41
C LEU A 526 -81.68 23.70 5.99
N LEU A 527 -80.77 23.08 5.23
CA LEU A 527 -79.84 22.09 5.76
C LEU A 527 -78.65 22.82 6.37
N HIS A 528 -78.53 22.78 7.69
CA HIS A 528 -77.31 23.16 8.42
C HIS A 528 -76.25 22.06 8.30
N CYS A 529 -75.03 22.43 7.89
CA CYS A 529 -73.89 21.52 7.86
C CYS A 529 -73.13 21.52 9.18
N SER A 530 -73.27 20.46 9.99
CA SER A 530 -72.61 20.32 11.30
C SER A 530 -71.10 20.62 11.29
N GLY A 531 -70.37 20.15 10.27
CA GLY A 531 -68.91 20.33 10.14
C GLY A 531 -68.41 21.70 9.64
N CYS A 532 -69.28 22.63 9.22
CA CYS A 532 -68.83 23.98 8.77
C CYS A 532 -69.87 25.11 8.86
N SER A 533 -70.99 24.90 9.56
CA SER A 533 -72.06 25.88 9.79
C SER A 533 -72.60 26.57 8.53
N ARG A 534 -72.64 25.86 7.41
CA ARG A 534 -73.25 26.34 6.16
C ARG A 534 -74.71 25.94 6.07
N HIS A 535 -75.56 26.91 5.78
CA HIS A 535 -76.98 26.71 5.45
C HIS A 535 -77.17 26.60 3.93
N VAL A 536 -77.86 25.56 3.46
CA VAL A 536 -78.19 25.34 2.04
C VAL A 536 -79.57 24.72 1.84
N HIS A 537 -80.29 25.09 0.78
CA HIS A 537 -81.58 24.46 0.47
C HIS A 537 -81.42 23.00 0.01
N PRO A 538 -82.29 22.06 0.44
CA PRO A 538 -82.36 20.70 -0.08
C PRO A 538 -82.43 20.61 -1.62
N SER A 539 -83.10 21.59 -2.24
CA SER A 539 -83.31 21.72 -3.69
C SER A 539 -82.12 22.32 -4.46
N CYS A 540 -81.19 23.00 -3.77
CA CYS A 540 -79.98 23.57 -4.37
C CYS A 540 -78.82 22.56 -4.47
N LEU A 541 -78.97 21.37 -3.86
CA LEU A 541 -78.03 20.27 -3.97
C LEU A 541 -78.22 19.50 -5.30
N MET A 542 -77.15 18.86 -5.78
CA MET A 542 -77.11 18.13 -7.05
C MET A 542 -76.50 16.73 -6.83
N PRO A 543 -77.31 15.64 -6.81
CA PRO A 543 -78.77 15.63 -6.90
C PRO A 543 -79.46 16.26 -5.67
N PRO A 544 -80.73 16.69 -5.79
CA PRO A 544 -81.49 17.25 -4.67
C PRO A 544 -81.61 16.29 -3.49
N TRP A 545 -81.58 16.82 -2.27
CA TRP A 545 -81.75 16.02 -1.05
C TRP A 545 -83.21 15.63 -0.85
N THR A 546 -83.45 14.34 -0.62
CA THR A 546 -84.79 13.74 -0.45
C THR A 546 -84.96 13.01 0.89
N GLY A 547 -84.00 13.15 1.81
CA GLY A 547 -84.12 12.67 3.18
C GLY A 547 -85.00 13.57 4.04
N MET A 548 -85.36 13.08 5.23
CA MET A 548 -85.96 13.92 6.27
C MET A 548 -84.94 14.95 6.77
N MET A 549 -85.41 16.06 7.33
CA MET A 549 -84.54 17.09 7.90
C MET A 549 -84.13 16.63 9.31
N THR A 550 -82.81 16.50 9.52
CA THR A 550 -82.17 16.00 10.75
C THR A 550 -80.83 16.72 10.91
N ASP A 551 -80.50 17.09 12.14
CA ASP A 551 -79.40 18.01 12.46
C ASP A 551 -78.00 17.45 12.13
N ASP A 552 -77.88 16.12 12.01
CA ASP A 552 -76.66 15.36 11.73
C ASP A 552 -76.18 15.43 10.26
N TRP A 553 -76.55 16.45 9.48
CA TRP A 553 -76.18 16.53 8.06
C TRP A 553 -74.78 17.14 7.84
N THR A 554 -73.92 16.41 7.11
CA THR A 554 -72.59 16.85 6.68
C THR A 554 -72.57 17.15 5.18
N CYS A 555 -72.11 18.33 4.75
CA CYS A 555 -71.94 18.61 3.33
C CYS A 555 -70.79 17.80 2.70
N TYR A 556 -70.84 17.59 1.38
CA TYR A 556 -69.88 16.75 0.66
C TYR A 556 -68.41 17.13 0.89
N THR A 557 -68.10 18.43 1.05
CA THR A 557 -66.73 18.88 1.34
C THR A 557 -66.25 18.46 2.72
N CYS A 558 -67.10 18.57 3.76
CA CYS A 558 -66.72 18.12 5.11
C CYS A 558 -66.56 16.61 5.13
N LYS A 559 -67.45 15.88 4.44
CA LYS A 559 -67.42 14.41 4.42
C LYS A 559 -66.18 13.85 3.72
N VAL A 560 -65.72 14.50 2.65
CA VAL A 560 -64.43 14.17 2.01
C VAL A 560 -63.26 14.43 2.97
N VAL A 561 -63.30 15.49 3.77
CA VAL A 561 -62.26 15.75 4.79
C VAL A 561 -62.29 14.71 5.90
N GLU A 562 -63.47 14.33 6.42
CA GLU A 562 -63.61 13.25 7.41
C GLU A 562 -63.06 11.90 6.89
N ASP A 563 -63.41 11.52 5.66
CA ASP A 563 -62.90 10.30 5.02
C ASP A 563 -61.37 10.38 4.77
N GLU A 564 -60.83 11.55 4.38
CA GLU A 564 -59.39 11.77 4.17
C GLU A 564 -58.59 11.82 5.50
N GLU A 565 -59.14 12.37 6.58
CA GLU A 565 -58.52 12.39 7.91
C GLU A 565 -58.44 10.98 8.51
N ILE A 566 -59.50 10.16 8.34
CA ILE A 566 -59.51 8.76 8.79
C ILE A 566 -58.48 7.91 8.03
N GLU A 567 -58.31 8.12 6.70
CA GLU A 567 -57.23 7.45 5.95
C GLU A 567 -55.84 7.95 6.38
N GLN A 568 -55.67 9.24 6.72
CA GLN A 568 -54.40 9.76 7.23
C GLN A 568 -54.02 9.18 8.59
N ASP A 569 -54.93 9.17 9.57
CA ASP A 569 -54.67 8.63 10.91
C ASP A 569 -54.35 7.13 10.87
N ALA A 570 -55.06 6.34 10.06
CA ALA A 570 -54.77 4.93 9.85
C ALA A 570 -53.36 4.70 9.27
N ASN A 571 -52.92 5.59 8.36
CA ASN A 571 -51.61 5.55 7.72
C ASN A 571 -50.49 5.97 8.70
N VAL A 572 -50.70 7.03 9.48
CA VAL A 572 -49.79 7.49 10.55
C VAL A 572 -49.61 6.41 11.62
N ALA A 573 -50.68 5.72 12.01
CA ALA A 573 -50.62 4.61 12.96
C ALA A 573 -49.76 3.44 12.45
N ASP A 574 -49.87 3.06 11.17
CA ASP A 574 -49.03 2.02 10.58
C ASP A 574 -47.57 2.47 10.39
N PHE A 575 -47.33 3.73 10.01
CA PHE A 575 -45.97 4.30 9.98
C PHE A 575 -45.30 4.30 11.36
N SER A 576 -46.02 4.68 12.42
CA SER A 576 -45.51 4.63 13.80
C SER A 576 -45.18 3.19 14.21
N LYS A 577 -46.10 2.25 13.96
CA LYS A 577 -45.92 0.82 14.25
C LYS A 577 -44.71 0.21 13.51
N ARG A 578 -44.47 0.63 12.26
CA ARG A 578 -43.28 0.25 11.48
C ARG A 578 -42.00 0.87 12.03
N TYR A 579 -42.05 2.12 12.50
CA TYR A 579 -40.92 2.80 13.16
C TYR A 579 -40.52 2.07 14.44
N ASP A 580 -41.48 1.79 15.33
CA ASP A 580 -41.23 1.12 16.61
C ASP A 580 -40.69 -0.30 16.40
N ALA A 581 -41.22 -1.06 15.45
CA ALA A 581 -40.68 -2.38 15.10
C ALA A 581 -39.23 -2.32 14.58
N ALA A 582 -38.85 -1.26 13.84
CA ALA A 582 -37.48 -1.05 13.40
C ALA A 582 -36.54 -0.63 14.55
N VAL A 583 -37.03 0.17 15.51
CA VAL A 583 -36.31 0.54 16.74
C VAL A 583 -36.12 -0.69 17.64
N GLU A 584 -37.14 -1.52 17.80
CA GLU A 584 -37.07 -2.76 18.60
C GLU A 584 -36.05 -3.75 18.01
N LYS A 585 -36.03 -3.93 16.68
CA LYS A 585 -34.96 -4.68 15.97
C LYS A 585 -33.57 -4.09 16.23
N LYS A 586 -33.40 -2.76 16.12
CA LYS A 586 -32.14 -2.07 16.40
C LYS A 586 -31.65 -2.33 17.82
N LEU A 587 -32.55 -2.25 18.81
CA LEU A 587 -32.24 -2.53 20.22
C LEU A 587 -31.84 -4.00 20.45
N LYS A 588 -32.56 -4.96 19.86
CA LYS A 588 -32.21 -6.39 19.91
C LYS A 588 -30.80 -6.67 19.36
N ILE A 589 -30.44 -6.05 18.23
CA ILE A 589 -29.09 -6.17 17.65
C ILE A 589 -28.02 -5.57 18.59
N LEU A 590 -28.29 -4.42 19.23
CA LEU A 590 -27.35 -3.82 20.19
C LEU A 590 -27.14 -4.70 21.43
N ASP A 591 -28.17 -5.39 21.93
CA ASP A 591 -28.05 -6.32 23.06
C ASP A 591 -27.30 -7.62 22.68
N ILE A 592 -27.48 -8.10 21.44
CA ILE A 592 -26.63 -9.17 20.89
C ILE A 592 -25.16 -8.70 20.88
N ILE A 593 -24.87 -7.48 20.40
CA ILE A 593 -23.50 -6.93 20.40
C ILE A 593 -22.92 -6.79 21.83
N ARG A 594 -23.73 -6.50 22.85
CA ARG A 594 -23.31 -6.49 24.27
C ARG A 594 -22.98 -7.89 24.78
N SER A 595 -23.79 -8.90 24.43
CA SER A 595 -23.61 -10.28 24.91
C SER A 595 -22.50 -11.09 24.20
N LEU A 596 -21.97 -10.63 23.06
CA LEU A 596 -20.84 -11.30 22.40
C LEU A 596 -19.58 -11.31 23.29
N ASP A 597 -18.93 -12.47 23.45
CA ASP A 597 -17.53 -12.55 23.89
C ASP A 597 -16.65 -11.92 22.79
N LEU A 598 -15.94 -10.84 23.10
CA LEU A 598 -15.12 -10.06 22.16
C LEU A 598 -13.85 -9.57 22.88
N PRO A 599 -12.68 -9.55 22.21
CA PRO A 599 -11.42 -9.33 22.89
C PRO A 599 -11.20 -7.85 23.24
N ASN A 600 -10.42 -7.63 24.29
CA ASN A 600 -9.99 -6.31 24.73
C ASN A 600 -8.96 -5.68 23.76
N ASN A 601 -8.70 -4.38 23.90
CA ASN A 601 -7.67 -3.69 23.11
C ASN A 601 -6.29 -4.36 23.30
N PRO A 602 -5.68 -4.94 22.25
CA PRO A 602 -4.44 -5.70 22.37
C PRO A 602 -3.24 -4.85 22.81
N LEU A 603 -3.30 -3.51 22.67
CA LEU A 603 -2.24 -2.64 23.18
C LEU A 603 -2.30 -2.53 24.71
N ASP A 604 -3.49 -2.32 25.28
CA ASP A 604 -3.67 -2.20 26.73
C ASP A 604 -3.44 -3.57 27.41
N ASP A 605 -3.96 -4.65 26.83
CA ASP A 605 -3.77 -6.05 27.29
C ASP A 605 -2.28 -6.48 27.26
N ILE A 606 -1.53 -6.12 26.22
CA ILE A 606 -0.07 -6.37 26.16
C ILE A 606 0.66 -5.59 27.27
N ILE A 607 0.25 -4.36 27.59
CA ILE A 607 0.88 -3.57 28.66
C ILE A 607 0.60 -4.20 30.03
N ASP A 608 -0.66 -4.55 30.32
CA ASP A 608 -1.07 -5.20 31.57
C ASP A 608 -0.31 -6.52 31.80
N GLN A 609 -0.36 -7.44 30.81
CA GLN A 609 0.31 -8.75 30.90
C GLN A 609 1.85 -8.69 30.94
N LEU A 610 2.46 -7.54 30.61
CA LEU A 610 3.90 -7.30 30.69
C LEU A 610 4.34 -6.47 31.91
N GLY A 611 3.43 -6.24 32.87
CA GLY A 611 3.74 -5.59 34.14
C GLY A 611 3.42 -4.09 34.18
N GLY A 612 2.47 -3.63 33.37
CA GLY A 612 1.96 -2.27 33.40
C GLY A 612 2.89 -1.20 32.79
N PRO A 613 2.47 0.07 32.83
CA PRO A 613 3.18 1.17 32.17
C PRO A 613 4.57 1.44 32.76
N ASP A 614 4.83 1.09 34.02
CA ASP A 614 6.15 1.27 34.65
C ASP A 614 7.23 0.36 34.05
N ASN A 615 6.85 -0.82 33.53
CA ASN A 615 7.78 -1.75 32.89
C ASN A 615 7.89 -1.57 31.38
N VAL A 616 6.88 -0.94 30.75
CA VAL A 616 6.72 -0.84 29.29
C VAL A 616 6.87 0.59 28.80
N ALA A 617 7.84 0.83 27.92
CA ALA A 617 8.07 2.13 27.30
C ALA A 617 7.16 2.32 26.09
N GLU A 618 5.99 2.93 26.30
CA GLU A 618 5.06 3.22 25.21
C GLU A 618 5.56 4.40 24.36
N ILE A 619 5.70 4.19 23.05
CA ILE A 619 6.15 5.18 22.06
C ILE A 619 5.17 5.17 20.88
N THR A 620 3.93 5.56 21.16
CA THR A 620 2.79 5.56 20.24
C THR A 620 2.28 6.98 19.99
N GLY A 621 1.26 7.13 19.14
CA GLY A 621 0.55 8.40 18.98
C GLY A 621 -0.38 8.76 20.15
N ARG A 622 -0.55 7.87 21.15
CA ARG A 622 -1.63 8.00 22.14
C ARG A 622 -1.54 9.23 23.02
N ARG A 623 -2.69 9.70 23.49
CA ARG A 623 -2.84 10.73 24.54
C ARG A 623 -3.09 10.13 25.92
N GLY A 624 -3.93 9.11 26.01
CA GLY A 624 -4.24 8.39 27.24
C GLY A 624 -4.20 6.87 27.07
N MET A 625 -4.10 6.19 28.21
CA MET A 625 -4.07 4.73 28.34
C MET A 625 -5.08 4.28 29.40
N LEU A 626 -5.48 3.02 29.35
CA LEU A 626 -6.19 2.36 30.46
C LEU A 626 -5.17 1.61 31.31
N ILE A 627 -5.30 1.66 32.62
CA ILE A 627 -4.41 0.98 33.57
C ILE A 627 -5.30 0.25 34.59
N ARG A 628 -4.98 -1.01 34.90
CA ARG A 628 -5.69 -1.78 35.93
C ARG A 628 -5.53 -1.09 37.30
N ALA A 629 -6.63 -0.95 38.04
CA ALA A 629 -6.63 -0.26 39.32
C ALA A 629 -5.74 -0.95 40.36
N SER A 630 -5.19 -0.17 41.30
CA SER A 630 -4.23 -0.67 42.32
C SER A 630 -4.84 -1.61 43.36
N ASP A 631 -6.17 -1.69 43.48
CA ASP A 631 -6.90 -2.67 44.28
C ASP A 631 -7.28 -3.95 43.49
N GLY A 632 -6.92 -4.00 42.20
CA GLY A 632 -7.24 -5.07 41.27
C GLY A 632 -8.63 -5.01 40.64
N LYS A 633 -9.46 -4.01 40.95
CA LYS A 633 -10.85 -3.91 40.46
C LYS A 633 -10.97 -2.92 39.31
N GLY A 634 -11.20 -3.44 38.12
CA GLY A 634 -11.40 -2.60 36.94
C GLY A 634 -10.15 -1.88 36.44
N VAL A 635 -10.39 -0.90 35.57
CA VAL A 635 -9.39 -0.10 34.87
C VAL A 635 -9.74 1.39 34.96
N VAL A 636 -8.72 2.23 35.05
CA VAL A 636 -8.83 3.69 35.12
C VAL A 636 -8.14 4.30 33.90
N TYR A 637 -8.78 5.28 33.27
CA TYR A 637 -8.17 6.08 32.20
C TYR A 637 -7.23 7.13 32.76
N GLN A 638 -5.96 7.06 32.35
CA GLN A 638 -4.94 8.05 32.69
C GLN A 638 -4.38 8.69 31.42
N ALA A 639 -4.25 10.02 31.43
CA ALA A 639 -3.44 10.72 30.44
C ALA A 639 -1.98 10.23 30.58
N ARG A 640 -1.30 9.98 29.45
CA ARG A 640 0.04 9.37 29.47
C ARG A 640 1.11 10.26 30.13
N ASN A 641 0.85 11.56 30.33
CA ASN A 641 1.86 12.46 30.86
C ASN A 641 2.18 12.18 32.33
N ALA A 642 3.45 11.86 32.60
CA ALA A 642 4.03 12.13 33.91
C ALA A 642 3.84 13.61 34.25
N LYS A 643 3.60 13.94 35.52
CA LYS A 643 3.25 15.30 35.98
C LYS A 643 4.29 16.39 35.67
N GLU A 644 5.50 15.98 35.25
CA GLU A 644 6.66 16.83 34.96
C GLU A 644 7.02 16.91 33.46
N VAL A 645 6.35 16.16 32.57
CA VAL A 645 6.73 16.04 31.15
C VAL A 645 5.59 16.48 30.24
N SER A 646 5.87 17.38 29.28
CA SER A 646 4.88 17.83 28.31
C SER A 646 4.55 16.76 27.27
N MET A 647 3.31 16.79 26.75
CA MET A 647 2.84 15.84 25.73
C MET A 647 3.65 15.85 24.43
N GLU A 648 4.35 16.94 24.09
CA GLU A 648 5.30 16.95 22.95
C GLU A 648 6.55 16.10 23.20
N MET A 649 6.98 15.93 24.47
CA MET A 649 8.25 15.30 24.82
C MET A 649 8.11 13.86 25.33
N ILE A 650 6.90 13.39 25.61
CA ILE A 650 6.65 12.07 26.23
C ILE A 650 7.29 10.90 25.48
N ASN A 651 7.14 10.82 24.15
CA ASN A 651 7.72 9.73 23.36
C ASN A 651 9.26 9.77 23.34
N MET A 652 9.88 10.94 23.56
CA MET A 652 11.32 11.07 23.73
C MET A 652 11.76 10.66 25.14
N HIS A 653 10.95 10.96 26.16
CA HIS A 653 11.17 10.54 27.55
C HIS A 653 11.09 9.01 27.70
N GLU A 654 10.06 8.37 27.14
CA GLU A 654 9.89 6.91 27.16
C GLU A 654 11.01 6.18 26.39
N LYS A 655 11.37 6.68 25.20
CA LYS A 655 12.60 6.26 24.50
C LYS A 655 13.83 6.37 25.39
N GLN A 656 13.99 7.47 26.14
CA GLN A 656 15.15 7.66 27.02
C GLN A 656 15.14 6.65 28.18
N GLN A 657 13.98 6.39 28.82
CA GLN A 657 13.87 5.34 29.84
C GLN A 657 14.27 3.95 29.33
N PHE A 658 13.89 3.60 28.11
CA PHE A 658 14.31 2.35 27.46
C PHE A 658 15.82 2.32 27.15
N MET A 659 16.38 3.41 26.63
CA MET A 659 17.80 3.51 26.27
C MET A 659 18.75 3.63 27.47
N ASP A 660 18.26 4.15 28.61
CA ASP A 660 18.93 4.07 29.91
C ASP A 660 18.81 2.69 30.57
N GLY A 661 17.84 1.87 30.13
CA GLY A 661 17.61 0.52 30.66
C GLY A 661 16.73 0.46 31.91
N LYS A 662 16.00 1.55 32.22
CA LYS A 662 14.97 1.57 33.27
C LYS A 662 13.78 0.68 32.89
N LYS A 663 13.34 0.79 31.63
CA LYS A 663 12.32 -0.06 31.00
C LYS A 663 13.00 -0.99 30.00
N LEU A 664 12.65 -2.28 30.00
CA LEU A 664 13.30 -3.30 29.14
C LEU A 664 12.47 -3.72 27.93
N ILE A 665 11.23 -3.24 27.87
CA ILE A 665 10.25 -3.45 26.81
C ILE A 665 9.90 -2.07 26.26
N ALA A 666 9.85 -1.91 24.93
CA ALA A 666 9.27 -0.74 24.28
C ALA A 666 8.19 -1.15 23.29
N ILE A 667 7.13 -0.35 23.17
CA ILE A 667 6.07 -0.55 22.18
C ILE A 667 6.05 0.63 21.22
N ILE A 668 6.11 0.37 19.92
CA ILE A 668 6.15 1.38 18.85
C ILE A 668 4.95 1.26 17.89
N SER A 669 4.40 2.40 17.49
CA SER A 669 3.46 2.49 16.36
C SER A 669 3.99 3.40 15.24
N GLU A 670 3.42 3.32 14.02
CA GLU A 670 3.84 4.15 12.88
C GLU A 670 3.75 5.66 13.21
N ALA A 671 2.73 6.08 13.97
CA ALA A 671 2.55 7.46 14.39
C ALA A 671 3.57 7.92 15.45
N GLY A 672 3.88 7.08 16.44
CA GLY A 672 4.76 7.46 17.56
C GLY A 672 6.26 7.32 17.29
N SER A 673 6.66 6.47 16.34
CA SER A 673 8.06 6.08 16.14
C SER A 673 8.81 6.82 15.02
N ALA A 674 8.23 7.87 14.44
CA ALA A 674 8.92 8.78 13.53
C ALA A 674 10.18 9.37 14.21
N GLY A 675 11.32 9.41 13.50
CA GLY A 675 12.64 9.73 14.07
C GLY A 675 13.24 8.67 15.01
N VAL A 676 12.45 8.20 15.98
CA VAL A 676 12.84 7.33 17.11
C VAL A 676 13.81 6.21 16.73
N SER A 677 14.78 5.98 17.61
CA SER A 677 15.76 4.90 17.50
C SER A 677 15.89 4.16 18.82
N LEU A 678 15.84 2.83 18.76
CA LEU A 678 15.86 1.88 19.86
C LEU A 678 16.93 0.78 19.66
N HIS A 679 17.84 0.96 18.70
CA HIS A 679 18.98 0.06 18.47
C HIS A 679 19.91 0.00 19.70
N ALA A 680 20.80 -0.99 19.74
CA ALA A 680 21.79 -1.13 20.83
C ALA A 680 23.02 -0.24 20.58
N ASP A 681 22.84 1.09 20.55
CA ASP A 681 23.91 2.09 20.33
C ASP A 681 25.05 1.92 21.36
N ARG A 682 26.30 1.86 20.92
CA ARG A 682 27.50 1.83 21.80
C ARG A 682 27.60 3.06 22.73
N ARG A 683 26.89 4.15 22.42
CA ARG A 683 26.78 5.36 23.26
C ARG A 683 25.70 5.27 24.36
N ALA A 684 24.80 4.29 24.29
CA ALA A 684 23.72 4.13 25.27
C ALA A 684 24.15 3.24 26.45
N LYS A 685 23.47 3.36 27.59
CA LYS A 685 23.67 2.47 28.74
C LYS A 685 23.07 1.08 28.48
N ASN A 686 21.86 1.02 27.91
CA ASN A 686 21.20 -0.24 27.59
C ASN A 686 21.72 -0.83 26.28
N GLN A 687 22.79 -1.62 26.35
CA GLN A 687 23.45 -2.25 25.20
C GLN A 687 23.00 -3.70 24.91
N ARG A 688 21.98 -4.21 25.62
CA ARG A 688 21.42 -5.56 25.45
C ARG A 688 20.94 -5.81 24.01
N ARG A 689 21.14 -7.03 23.49
CA ARG A 689 20.64 -7.41 22.14
C ARG A 689 19.14 -7.19 22.06
N ARG A 690 18.66 -6.62 20.96
CA ARG A 690 17.24 -6.30 20.76
C ARG A 690 16.49 -7.48 20.12
N VAL A 691 15.32 -7.81 20.65
CA VAL A 691 14.33 -8.71 20.02
C VAL A 691 13.16 -7.86 19.56
N HIS A 692 13.03 -7.68 18.24
CA HIS A 692 11.93 -6.92 17.63
C HIS A 692 10.80 -7.89 17.27
N ILE A 693 9.71 -7.83 18.02
CA ILE A 693 8.49 -8.60 17.78
C ILE A 693 7.55 -7.76 16.93
N THR A 694 7.17 -8.22 15.75
CA THR A 694 6.17 -7.52 14.92
C THR A 694 4.81 -8.20 15.05
N LEU A 695 3.90 -7.52 15.75
CA LEU A 695 2.53 -7.95 16.03
C LEU A 695 1.62 -7.71 14.81
N GLU A 696 1.65 -6.49 14.28
CA GLU A 696 0.93 -6.09 13.08
C GLU A 696 1.94 -5.68 12.01
N LEU A 697 1.94 -6.39 10.87
CA LEU A 697 2.89 -6.15 9.79
C LEU A 697 2.36 -5.10 8.80
N PRO A 698 3.16 -4.08 8.44
CA PRO A 698 2.74 -3.06 7.49
C PRO A 698 2.43 -3.60 6.10
N TRP A 699 1.42 -3.02 5.43
CA TRP A 699 0.97 -3.42 4.08
C TRP A 699 2.02 -3.27 2.99
N SER A 700 2.89 -2.27 3.10
CA SER A 700 4.12 -2.24 2.30
C SER A 700 5.30 -2.65 3.17
N ALA A 701 6.12 -3.56 2.66
CA ALA A 701 7.39 -3.90 3.29
C ALA A 701 8.35 -2.69 3.36
N ASP A 702 8.14 -1.60 2.62
CA ASP A 702 8.91 -0.35 2.80
C ASP A 702 8.68 0.25 4.19
N ARG A 703 7.43 0.20 4.69
CA ARG A 703 7.12 0.60 6.07
C ARG A 703 7.69 -0.42 7.07
N ALA A 704 7.68 -1.71 6.75
CA ALA A 704 8.33 -2.74 7.56
C ALA A 704 9.85 -2.49 7.67
N ILE A 705 10.53 -2.16 6.57
CA ILE A 705 11.95 -1.75 6.54
C ILE A 705 12.17 -0.51 7.41
N GLN A 706 11.32 0.51 7.29
CA GLN A 706 11.38 1.72 8.13
C GLN A 706 11.15 1.42 9.62
N GLN A 707 10.38 0.37 9.95
CA GLN A 707 10.15 -0.12 11.31
C GLN A 707 11.34 -0.94 11.84
N PHE A 708 11.93 -1.83 11.03
CA PHE A 708 13.15 -2.57 11.38
C PHE A 708 14.35 -1.61 11.57
N GLY A 709 14.42 -0.53 10.80
CA GLY A 709 15.35 0.60 10.99
C GLY A 709 15.17 1.41 12.28
N ARG A 710 14.19 1.08 13.13
CA ARG A 710 14.12 1.57 14.53
C ARG A 710 15.10 0.82 15.43
N THR A 711 15.30 -0.48 15.19
CA THR A 711 16.16 -1.39 15.98
C THR A 711 17.48 -1.76 15.32
N HIS A 712 17.64 -1.55 14.01
CA HIS A 712 18.86 -1.80 13.26
C HIS A 712 19.42 -0.50 12.68
N ARG A 713 20.55 -0.02 13.22
CA ARG A 713 21.29 1.17 12.77
C ARG A 713 22.79 0.96 13.01
N SER A 714 23.61 1.82 12.42
CA SER A 714 25.06 1.84 12.68
C SER A 714 25.38 2.24 14.12
N ASN A 715 26.63 1.99 14.51
CA ASN A 715 27.14 2.07 15.88
C ASN A 715 26.47 1.11 16.88
N GLN A 716 25.90 0.00 16.41
CA GLN A 716 25.28 -1.02 17.28
C GLN A 716 26.34 -1.96 17.91
N THR A 717 26.07 -2.44 19.13
CA THR A 717 26.86 -3.52 19.78
C THR A 717 26.52 -4.91 19.24
N SER A 718 25.26 -5.11 18.84
CA SER A 718 24.74 -6.38 18.38
C SER A 718 23.57 -6.17 17.43
N ALA A 719 23.52 -6.95 16.35
CA ALA A 719 22.40 -6.94 15.41
C ALA A 719 21.15 -7.59 16.04
N PRO A 720 19.93 -7.08 15.76
CA PRO A 720 18.70 -7.53 16.39
C PRO A 720 18.24 -8.92 15.93
N GLN A 721 17.29 -9.50 16.67
CA GLN A 721 16.51 -10.66 16.25
C GLN A 721 15.09 -10.22 15.91
N TYR A 722 14.56 -10.62 14.76
CA TYR A 722 13.21 -10.30 14.32
C TYR A 722 12.28 -11.50 14.48
N ARG A 723 11.17 -11.31 15.20
CA ARG A 723 10.09 -12.29 15.38
C ARG A 723 8.82 -11.77 14.72
N LEU A 724 8.42 -12.42 13.62
CA LEU A 724 7.32 -11.97 12.77
C LEU A 724 6.09 -12.84 13.03
N LEU A 725 5.05 -12.26 13.64
CA LEU A 725 3.88 -13.03 14.09
C LEU A 725 2.77 -13.10 13.05
N PHE A 726 2.26 -14.30 12.79
CA PHE A 726 1.16 -14.56 11.87
C PHE A 726 0.20 -15.59 12.44
N THR A 727 -1.10 -15.31 12.32
CA THR A 727 -2.14 -16.32 12.55
C THR A 727 -2.14 -17.38 11.45
N ASN A 728 -2.77 -18.52 11.73
CA ASN A 728 -3.03 -19.58 10.75
C ASN A 728 -4.18 -19.24 9.77
N LEU A 729 -4.67 -17.99 9.75
CA LEU A 729 -5.80 -17.52 8.95
C LEU A 729 -5.40 -17.20 7.50
N GLY A 730 -6.20 -17.65 6.52
CA GLY A 730 -5.96 -17.44 5.09
C GLY A 730 -5.86 -15.96 4.70
N GLY A 731 -6.71 -15.12 5.31
CA GLY A 731 -6.68 -13.67 5.10
C GLY A 731 -5.39 -13.00 5.59
N GLU A 732 -4.69 -13.57 6.59
CA GLU A 732 -3.43 -13.03 7.10
C GLU A 732 -2.18 -13.63 6.43
N LYS A 733 -2.25 -14.91 5.98
CA LYS A 733 -1.19 -15.56 5.20
C LYS A 733 -0.74 -14.76 3.97
N ARG A 734 -1.62 -13.91 3.40
CA ARG A 734 -1.28 -12.91 2.37
C ARG A 734 -0.17 -11.97 2.81
N PHE A 735 -0.27 -11.38 4.01
CA PHE A 735 0.73 -10.43 4.51
C PHE A 735 2.02 -11.15 4.88
N ALA A 736 1.91 -12.38 5.39
CA ALA A 736 3.05 -13.25 5.58
C ALA A 736 3.82 -13.48 4.28
N SER A 737 3.18 -13.95 3.22
CA SER A 737 3.87 -14.28 1.97
C SER A 737 4.45 -13.04 1.26
N ILE A 738 3.76 -11.89 1.31
CA ILE A 738 4.28 -10.63 0.73
C ILE A 738 5.49 -10.14 1.52
N VAL A 739 5.37 -9.98 2.84
CA VAL A 739 6.42 -9.32 3.63
C VAL A 739 7.59 -10.27 3.89
N ALA A 740 7.36 -11.58 4.11
CA ALA A 740 8.45 -12.56 4.20
C ALA A 740 9.27 -12.63 2.92
N LYS A 741 8.65 -12.71 1.73
CA LYS A 741 9.39 -12.69 0.45
C LYS A 741 10.12 -11.35 0.20
N ARG A 742 9.58 -10.25 0.73
CA ARG A 742 10.24 -8.93 0.70
C ARG A 742 11.30 -8.73 1.81
N LEU A 743 11.38 -9.66 2.76
CA LEU A 743 12.40 -9.77 3.81
C LEU A 743 13.52 -10.76 3.46
N GLU A 744 13.20 -11.89 2.84
CA GLU A 744 14.17 -12.73 2.11
C GLU A 744 14.96 -11.88 1.12
N SER A 745 14.25 -11.00 0.41
CA SER A 745 14.85 -10.03 -0.50
C SER A 745 15.26 -8.71 0.16
N LEU A 746 15.26 -8.54 1.48
CA LEU A 746 15.97 -7.41 2.11
C LEU A 746 17.50 -7.55 1.95
N GLY A 747 17.99 -8.72 1.55
CA GLY A 747 19.33 -8.93 0.98
C GLY A 747 19.47 -8.69 -0.53
N ALA A 748 18.44 -8.18 -1.22
CA ALA A 748 18.39 -8.10 -2.70
C ALA A 748 17.46 -7.00 -3.28
N LEU A 749 16.76 -6.23 -2.45
CA LEU A 749 15.63 -5.37 -2.82
C LEU A 749 15.70 -3.98 -2.14
N THR A 750 16.91 -3.45 -2.02
CA THR A 750 17.19 -2.07 -2.50
C THR A 750 17.37 -2.06 -4.04
N GLN A 751 16.55 -2.88 -4.71
CA GLN A 751 16.46 -3.18 -6.14
C GLN A 751 17.73 -3.71 -6.81
N GLY A 752 17.90 -5.05 -6.87
CA GLY A 752 18.70 -5.60 -7.96
C GLY A 752 18.91 -7.10 -8.16
N ASP A 753 18.59 -8.02 -7.22
CA ASP A 753 19.14 -9.39 -7.35
C ASP A 753 18.24 -10.61 -7.02
N ARG A 754 17.31 -10.90 -7.94
CA ARG A 754 16.23 -11.89 -7.84
C ARG A 754 16.61 -13.39 -7.98
N ARG A 755 17.85 -13.83 -7.70
CA ARG A 755 18.30 -15.24 -7.89
C ARG A 755 17.66 -16.31 -6.98
N ALA A 756 16.44 -16.12 -6.46
CA ALA A 756 15.79 -17.04 -5.52
C ALA A 756 14.33 -17.32 -5.95
N GLY A 757 14.11 -18.45 -6.62
CA GLY A 757 12.78 -18.94 -6.99
C GLY A 757 12.06 -18.11 -8.08
N PRO A 758 10.74 -18.29 -8.24
CA PRO A 758 9.91 -17.50 -9.15
C PRO A 758 10.02 -15.99 -8.90
N SER A 759 10.17 -15.20 -9.98
CA SER A 759 10.26 -13.73 -9.92
C SER A 759 9.20 -13.13 -9.00
N LEU A 760 9.60 -12.38 -7.96
CA LEU A 760 8.70 -12.04 -6.85
C LEU A 760 7.51 -11.13 -7.23
N SER A 761 7.52 -10.50 -8.41
CA SER A 761 6.34 -9.85 -9.00
C SER A 761 5.16 -10.82 -9.21
N ALA A 762 5.45 -12.11 -9.40
CA ALA A 762 4.49 -13.20 -9.49
C ALA A 762 3.60 -13.34 -8.24
N PHE A 763 4.16 -13.05 -7.06
CA PHE A 763 3.46 -13.15 -5.78
C PHE A 763 2.90 -11.80 -5.30
N ASN A 764 2.98 -10.75 -6.11
CA ASN A 764 2.05 -9.65 -5.96
C ASN A 764 0.67 -10.15 -6.42
N TYR A 765 -0.20 -10.47 -5.46
CA TYR A 765 -1.56 -10.92 -5.75
C TYR A 765 -2.40 -9.88 -6.51
N ASP A 766 -2.04 -8.59 -6.47
CA ASP A 766 -2.71 -7.52 -7.25
C ASP A 766 -2.11 -7.34 -8.67
N SER A 767 -1.17 -8.20 -9.07
CA SER A 767 -0.66 -8.25 -10.44
C SER A 767 -1.72 -8.76 -11.43
N ASN A 768 -1.52 -8.50 -12.72
CA ASN A 768 -2.39 -9.01 -13.79
C ASN A 768 -2.53 -10.55 -13.76
N TYR A 769 -1.51 -11.28 -13.26
CA TYR A 769 -1.57 -12.72 -13.06
C TYR A 769 -2.48 -13.11 -11.88
N GLY A 770 -2.43 -12.37 -10.77
CA GLY A 770 -3.35 -12.53 -9.65
C GLY A 770 -4.79 -12.18 -10.01
N LYS A 771 -5.00 -11.14 -10.82
CA LYS A 771 -6.33 -10.78 -11.36
C LYS A 771 -6.90 -11.87 -12.26
N LYS A 772 -6.09 -12.41 -13.18
CA LYS A 772 -6.46 -13.56 -14.02
C LYS A 772 -6.77 -14.81 -13.18
N ALA A 773 -5.96 -15.09 -12.15
CA ALA A 773 -6.17 -16.23 -11.25
C ALA A 773 -7.46 -16.10 -10.42
N LEU A 774 -7.78 -14.89 -9.94
CA LEU A 774 -9.03 -14.62 -9.23
C LEU A 774 -10.24 -14.85 -10.14
N THR A 775 -10.22 -14.32 -11.36
CA THR A 775 -11.27 -14.53 -12.36
C THR A 775 -11.46 -16.02 -12.68
N MET A 776 -10.38 -16.78 -12.88
CA MET A 776 -10.46 -18.24 -13.12
C MET A 776 -11.07 -18.98 -11.91
N MET A 777 -10.69 -18.61 -10.68
CA MET A 777 -11.29 -19.21 -9.47
C MET A 777 -12.78 -18.87 -9.34
N TYR A 778 -13.16 -17.61 -9.53
CA TYR A 778 -14.56 -17.19 -9.46
C TYR A 778 -15.42 -17.88 -10.51
N ARG A 779 -14.96 -18.00 -11.76
CA ARG A 779 -15.69 -18.73 -12.80
C ARG A 779 -15.88 -20.21 -12.48
N GLY A 780 -14.90 -20.86 -11.85
CA GLY A 780 -15.04 -22.22 -11.34
C GLY A 780 -16.10 -22.34 -10.24
N ILE A 781 -16.12 -21.42 -9.27
CA ILE A 781 -17.14 -21.39 -8.20
C ILE A 781 -18.53 -21.03 -8.75
N MET A 782 -18.60 -20.32 -9.88
CA MET A 782 -19.84 -19.99 -10.61
C MET A 782 -20.24 -21.06 -11.64
N GLU A 783 -19.57 -22.22 -11.70
CA GLU A 783 -19.82 -23.30 -12.67
C GLU A 783 -19.73 -22.88 -14.16
N GLN A 784 -18.97 -21.82 -14.47
CA GLN A 784 -18.83 -21.27 -15.82
C GLN A 784 -17.64 -21.85 -16.60
N ASP A 785 -16.55 -22.14 -15.90
CA ASP A 785 -15.32 -22.78 -16.40
C ASP A 785 -14.96 -23.92 -15.43
N SER A 786 -14.24 -24.96 -15.87
CA SER A 786 -13.70 -25.95 -14.93
C SER A 786 -12.49 -25.43 -14.17
N PHE A 787 -12.26 -25.91 -12.93
CA PHE A 787 -11.07 -25.51 -12.17
C PHE A 787 -9.79 -26.06 -12.83
N PRO A 788 -8.70 -25.26 -12.91
CA PRO A 788 -7.41 -25.71 -13.46
C PRO A 788 -6.60 -26.57 -12.47
N VAL A 789 -7.10 -26.77 -11.25
CA VAL A 789 -6.53 -27.56 -10.16
C VAL A 789 -7.66 -28.10 -9.28
N VAL A 790 -7.50 -29.29 -8.70
CA VAL A 790 -8.47 -29.84 -7.72
C VAL A 790 -8.51 -28.93 -6.48
N PRO A 791 -9.70 -28.53 -5.97
CA PRO A 791 -9.79 -27.67 -4.80
C PRO A 791 -9.16 -28.27 -3.53
N PRO A 792 -8.48 -27.47 -2.68
CA PRO A 792 -7.82 -28.00 -1.48
C PRO A 792 -8.78 -28.65 -0.49
N GLY A 793 -8.47 -29.91 -0.17
CA GLY A 793 -9.28 -30.74 0.73
C GLY A 793 -10.38 -31.53 0.02
N CYS A 794 -10.56 -31.36 -1.29
CA CYS A 794 -11.38 -32.27 -2.11
C CYS A 794 -10.53 -33.44 -2.61
N SER A 795 -11.20 -34.56 -2.88
CA SER A 795 -10.73 -35.64 -3.74
C SER A 795 -11.09 -35.33 -5.21
N ASP A 796 -10.58 -36.11 -6.15
CA ASP A 796 -10.75 -35.91 -7.60
C ASP A 796 -12.10 -36.46 -8.11
N ASP A 797 -13.16 -36.29 -7.30
CA ASP A 797 -14.53 -36.73 -7.57
C ASP A 797 -15.50 -35.54 -7.57
N GLU A 798 -16.52 -35.62 -8.43
CA GLU A 798 -17.45 -34.50 -8.68
C GLU A 798 -18.25 -34.12 -7.43
N ALA A 799 -18.57 -35.06 -6.53
CA ALA A 799 -19.35 -34.80 -5.33
C ALA A 799 -18.55 -33.99 -4.29
N SER A 800 -17.28 -34.35 -4.05
CA SER A 800 -16.36 -33.63 -3.17
C SER A 800 -16.09 -32.21 -3.68
N ILE A 801 -15.98 -32.05 -5.00
CA ILE A 801 -15.81 -30.73 -5.65
C ILE A 801 -17.10 -29.91 -5.54
N GLN A 802 -18.27 -30.48 -5.81
CA GLN A 802 -19.56 -29.78 -5.72
C GLN A 802 -19.86 -29.29 -4.30
N ALA A 803 -19.63 -30.14 -3.29
CA ALA A 803 -19.82 -29.75 -1.89
C ALA A 803 -18.94 -28.56 -1.48
N PHE A 804 -17.72 -28.46 -2.03
CA PHE A 804 -16.86 -27.28 -1.86
C PHE A 804 -17.36 -26.06 -2.65
N ILE A 805 -17.88 -26.24 -3.87
CA ILE A 805 -18.47 -25.14 -4.66
C ILE A 805 -19.62 -24.50 -3.88
N ASP A 806 -20.49 -25.28 -3.25
CA ASP A 806 -21.64 -24.74 -2.53
C ASP A 806 -21.25 -24.12 -1.17
N GLU A 807 -20.27 -24.68 -0.43
CA GLU A 807 -19.63 -24.02 0.73
C GLU A 807 -19.00 -22.66 0.31
N ALA A 808 -18.31 -22.64 -0.82
CA ALA A 808 -17.67 -21.44 -1.37
C ALA A 808 -18.67 -20.37 -1.83
N LYS A 809 -19.78 -20.76 -2.48
CA LYS A 809 -20.88 -19.83 -2.84
C LYS A 809 -21.49 -19.21 -1.59
N ALA A 810 -21.90 -20.01 -0.60
CA ALA A 810 -22.49 -19.51 0.63
C ALA A 810 -21.56 -18.50 1.35
N ALA A 811 -20.27 -18.83 1.43
CA ALA A 811 -19.24 -17.93 1.95
C ALA A 811 -19.11 -16.63 1.13
N LEU A 812 -19.02 -16.69 -0.19
CA LEU A 812 -18.88 -15.49 -1.04
C LEU A 812 -20.15 -14.64 -1.10
N ILE A 813 -21.34 -15.20 -0.79
CA ILE A 813 -22.59 -14.47 -0.59
C ILE A 813 -22.56 -13.70 0.74
N SER A 814 -22.17 -14.33 1.86
CA SER A 814 -22.17 -13.68 3.18
C SER A 814 -21.26 -12.44 3.22
N VAL A 815 -20.11 -12.49 2.54
CA VAL A 815 -19.19 -11.35 2.42
C VAL A 815 -19.46 -10.42 1.22
N GLY A 816 -20.62 -10.56 0.55
CA GLY A 816 -21.08 -9.63 -0.49
C GLY A 816 -20.13 -9.48 -1.68
N ILE A 817 -19.52 -10.59 -2.10
CA ILE A 817 -18.81 -10.72 -3.39
C ILE A 817 -19.81 -11.17 -4.46
N ILE A 818 -20.54 -12.25 -4.17
CA ILE A 818 -21.75 -12.61 -4.92
C ILE A 818 -22.88 -11.71 -4.44
N ARG A 819 -23.70 -11.24 -5.38
CA ARG A 819 -24.88 -10.40 -5.16
C ARG A 819 -26.10 -11.05 -5.80
N ASP A 820 -27.27 -10.53 -5.44
CA ASP A 820 -28.56 -10.85 -6.09
C ASP A 820 -28.83 -12.37 -6.08
N ALA A 821 -28.54 -13.00 -4.94
CA ALA A 821 -28.58 -14.45 -4.77
C ALA A 821 -30.00 -14.92 -4.41
N VAL A 822 -30.65 -15.67 -5.30
CA VAL A 822 -32.01 -16.19 -5.12
C VAL A 822 -31.98 -17.68 -4.82
N VAL A 823 -32.71 -18.10 -3.79
CA VAL A 823 -32.99 -19.52 -3.51
C VAL A 823 -34.16 -19.95 -4.38
N CYS A 824 -33.87 -20.63 -5.48
CA CYS A 824 -34.88 -21.15 -6.39
C CYS A 824 -35.60 -22.35 -5.75
N ASN A 825 -36.75 -22.11 -5.11
CA ASN A 825 -37.64 -23.17 -4.59
C ASN A 825 -38.35 -23.91 -5.74
N GLY A 826 -37.60 -24.75 -6.45
CA GLY A 826 -38.09 -25.76 -7.39
C GLY A 826 -37.79 -27.18 -6.87
N LYS A 827 -38.47 -28.19 -7.41
CA LYS A 827 -38.28 -29.60 -7.01
C LYS A 827 -37.07 -30.24 -7.70
N ASP A 828 -35.88 -29.73 -7.39
CA ASP A 828 -34.59 -30.41 -7.47
C ASP A 828 -33.56 -29.57 -6.69
N GLY A 829 -32.43 -30.18 -6.29
CA GLY A 829 -31.49 -29.62 -5.30
C GLY A 829 -31.21 -28.12 -5.43
N GLY A 830 -31.57 -27.35 -4.38
CA GLY A 830 -31.72 -25.89 -4.41
C GLY A 830 -30.46 -25.12 -4.85
N LYS A 831 -30.37 -24.84 -6.16
CA LYS A 831 -29.17 -24.25 -6.76
C LYS A 831 -29.11 -22.74 -6.50
N LEU A 832 -28.24 -22.34 -5.56
CA LEU A 832 -27.93 -20.94 -5.28
C LEU A 832 -27.39 -20.25 -6.54
N SER A 833 -28.21 -19.40 -7.14
CA SER A 833 -27.85 -18.59 -8.31
C SER A 833 -27.73 -17.12 -7.92
N GLY A 834 -26.64 -16.47 -8.36
CA GLY A 834 -26.30 -15.08 -8.06
C GLY A 834 -25.08 -14.65 -8.88
N ARG A 835 -24.75 -13.35 -8.89
CA ARG A 835 -23.72 -12.79 -9.79
C ARG A 835 -22.60 -12.05 -9.07
N ILE A 836 -21.40 -12.10 -9.65
CA ILE A 836 -20.25 -11.26 -9.29
C ILE A 836 -20.16 -10.14 -10.33
N ALA A 837 -19.99 -8.89 -9.89
CA ALA A 837 -19.87 -7.75 -10.80
C ALA A 837 -18.50 -7.71 -11.49
N ASP A 838 -18.42 -7.23 -12.74
CA ASP A 838 -17.17 -7.18 -13.52
C ASP A 838 -16.06 -6.37 -12.84
N SER A 839 -16.42 -5.33 -12.10
CA SER A 839 -15.48 -4.54 -11.28
C SER A 839 -14.91 -5.33 -10.10
N ASP A 840 -15.66 -6.28 -9.54
CA ASP A 840 -15.22 -7.15 -8.44
C ASP A 840 -14.48 -8.40 -8.97
N MET A 841 -14.75 -8.82 -10.21
CA MET A 841 -14.15 -9.98 -10.89
C MET A 841 -12.62 -9.92 -11.02
N HIS A 842 -12.05 -8.72 -10.92
CA HIS A 842 -10.61 -8.45 -10.98
C HIS A 842 -10.07 -7.76 -9.72
N ASP A 843 -10.88 -7.53 -8.69
CA ASP A 843 -10.45 -6.84 -7.46
C ASP A 843 -9.94 -7.82 -6.39
N VAL A 844 -8.65 -8.14 -6.51
CA VAL A 844 -7.93 -9.00 -5.56
C VAL A 844 -7.73 -8.30 -4.20
N ALA A 845 -7.76 -6.97 -4.14
CA ALA A 845 -7.73 -6.25 -2.88
C ALA A 845 -9.04 -6.45 -2.11
N ARG A 846 -10.20 -6.29 -2.76
CA ARG A 846 -11.53 -6.58 -2.20
C ARG A 846 -11.67 -8.03 -1.80
N PHE A 847 -11.33 -8.99 -2.67
CA PHE A 847 -11.39 -10.43 -2.35
C PHE A 847 -10.68 -10.73 -1.03
N LEU A 848 -9.40 -10.35 -0.92
CA LEU A 848 -8.57 -10.68 0.25
C LEU A 848 -8.93 -9.84 1.50
N ASN A 849 -9.60 -8.70 1.34
CA ASN A 849 -10.17 -7.94 2.45
C ASN A 849 -11.50 -8.52 2.96
N ARG A 850 -12.31 -9.13 2.08
CA ARG A 850 -13.55 -9.84 2.42
C ARG A 850 -13.28 -11.20 3.05
N LEU A 851 -12.24 -11.90 2.58
CA LEU A 851 -11.76 -13.17 3.11
C LEU A 851 -11.57 -13.16 4.64
N LEU A 852 -11.23 -12.01 5.24
CA LEU A 852 -11.13 -11.87 6.70
C LEU A 852 -12.47 -12.08 7.44
N GLY A 853 -13.61 -11.83 6.81
CA GLY A 853 -14.96 -12.05 7.37
C GLY A 853 -15.50 -13.48 7.23
N LEU A 854 -14.66 -14.44 6.88
CA LEU A 854 -15.04 -15.84 6.72
C LEU A 854 -14.49 -16.72 7.84
N ALA A 855 -15.27 -17.73 8.23
CA ALA A 855 -14.87 -18.69 9.25
C ALA A 855 -13.53 -19.38 8.88
N PRO A 856 -12.62 -19.65 9.85
CA PRO A 856 -11.24 -20.06 9.58
C PRO A 856 -11.02 -21.26 8.65
N ASN A 857 -11.99 -22.17 8.52
CA ASN A 857 -11.90 -23.34 7.62
C ASN A 857 -12.03 -22.93 6.14
N ILE A 858 -13.25 -22.53 5.71
CA ILE A 858 -13.53 -22.11 4.33
C ILE A 858 -12.62 -20.94 3.88
N GLN A 859 -12.28 -20.03 4.80
CA GLN A 859 -11.29 -18.98 4.56
C GLN A 859 -9.94 -19.54 4.06
N ASN A 860 -9.43 -20.59 4.72
CA ASN A 860 -8.18 -21.22 4.33
C ASN A 860 -8.32 -22.00 3.01
N ARG A 861 -9.43 -22.74 2.82
CA ARG A 861 -9.69 -23.48 1.56
C ARG A 861 -9.72 -22.56 0.34
N LEU A 862 -10.45 -21.43 0.43
CA LEU A 862 -10.53 -20.43 -0.64
C LEU A 862 -9.18 -19.77 -0.94
N PHE A 863 -8.38 -19.46 0.09
CA PHE A 863 -7.05 -18.88 -0.10
C PHE A 863 -6.08 -19.86 -0.76
N ASP A 864 -6.05 -21.11 -0.28
CA ASP A 864 -5.16 -22.13 -0.81
C ASP A 864 -5.55 -22.50 -2.27
N LEU A 865 -6.84 -22.45 -2.62
CA LEU A 865 -7.30 -22.58 -4.02
C LEU A 865 -6.78 -21.42 -4.88
N PHE A 866 -7.01 -20.17 -4.47
CA PHE A 866 -6.54 -18.98 -5.18
C PHE A 866 -5.02 -19.01 -5.42
N THR A 867 -4.22 -19.41 -4.43
CA THR A 867 -2.76 -19.53 -4.60
C THR A 867 -2.37 -20.65 -5.57
N SER A 868 -3.10 -21.77 -5.58
CA SER A 868 -2.86 -22.90 -6.48
C SER A 868 -3.19 -22.56 -7.93
N VAL A 869 -4.31 -21.85 -8.17
CA VAL A 869 -4.67 -21.30 -9.50
C VAL A 869 -3.61 -20.28 -9.97
N LEU A 870 -3.13 -19.42 -9.06
CA LEU A 870 -2.09 -18.44 -9.38
C LEU A 870 -0.77 -19.11 -9.79
N ASP A 871 -0.31 -20.14 -9.07
CA ASP A 871 0.93 -20.86 -9.44
C ASP A 871 0.83 -21.46 -10.86
N VAL A 872 -0.34 -21.94 -11.31
CA VAL A 872 -0.58 -22.38 -12.70
C VAL A 872 -0.53 -21.22 -13.70
N VAL A 873 -1.20 -20.10 -13.41
CA VAL A 873 -1.16 -18.90 -14.28
C VAL A 873 0.28 -18.39 -14.46
N LEU A 874 1.09 -18.44 -13.40
CA LEU A 874 2.49 -18.04 -13.41
C LEU A 874 3.40 -19.03 -14.14
N HIS A 875 3.11 -20.33 -14.06
CA HIS A 875 3.80 -21.38 -14.83
C HIS A 875 3.58 -21.16 -16.34
N ASN A 876 2.33 -20.92 -16.75
CA ASN A 876 2.00 -20.64 -18.15
C ASN A 876 2.63 -19.32 -18.65
N ALA A 877 2.57 -18.25 -17.86
CA ALA A 877 3.24 -16.97 -18.19
C ALA A 877 4.77 -17.07 -18.30
N ARG A 878 5.39 -18.07 -17.65
CA ARG A 878 6.81 -18.41 -17.79
C ARG A 878 7.08 -19.18 -19.08
N ILE A 879 6.25 -20.16 -19.42
CA ILE A 879 6.33 -20.90 -20.71
C ILE A 879 6.19 -19.93 -21.90
N GLU A 880 5.27 -18.97 -21.81
CA GLU A 880 5.03 -17.94 -22.82
C GLU A 880 6.11 -16.84 -22.86
N GLY A 881 7.05 -16.81 -21.91
CA GLY A 881 8.13 -15.82 -21.83
C GLY A 881 7.66 -14.39 -21.51
N GLN A 882 6.44 -14.21 -21.00
CA GLN A 882 5.87 -12.90 -20.67
C GLN A 882 6.31 -12.38 -19.30
N LEU A 883 6.54 -13.30 -18.35
CA LEU A 883 6.86 -13.02 -16.95
C LEU A 883 8.09 -12.08 -16.80
N ASP A 884 7.89 -10.86 -16.27
CA ASP A 884 9.01 -9.97 -15.95
C ASP A 884 9.89 -10.56 -14.84
N SER A 885 11.15 -10.85 -15.19
CA SER A 885 12.17 -11.36 -14.28
C SER A 885 12.96 -10.25 -13.59
N GLY A 886 12.98 -9.03 -14.12
CA GLY A 886 14.02 -8.03 -13.81
C GLY A 886 15.29 -8.28 -14.63
N ILE A 887 16.47 -8.03 -14.06
CA ILE A 887 17.75 -8.37 -14.70
C ILE A 887 17.90 -9.88 -14.80
N VAL A 888 18.26 -10.37 -16.00
CA VAL A 888 18.46 -11.81 -16.27
C VAL A 888 19.96 -12.15 -16.26
N ASP A 889 20.36 -13.06 -15.38
CA ASP A 889 21.71 -13.64 -15.37
C ASP A 889 21.93 -14.55 -16.59
N ILE A 890 22.91 -14.20 -17.42
CA ILE A 890 23.42 -15.08 -18.47
C ILE A 890 24.42 -16.05 -17.83
N LYS A 891 23.93 -17.25 -17.51
CA LYS A 891 24.78 -18.39 -17.12
C LYS A 891 25.25 -19.15 -18.35
N ALA A 892 26.53 -19.50 -18.35
CA ALA A 892 27.22 -20.32 -19.35
C ALA A 892 28.46 -20.96 -18.70
N LYS A 893 29.05 -21.98 -19.32
CA LYS A 893 30.27 -22.66 -18.86
C LYS A 893 31.51 -21.79 -19.08
N SER A 894 31.60 -21.13 -20.24
CA SER A 894 32.53 -20.01 -20.46
C SER A 894 31.80 -18.79 -21.03
N ILE A 895 32.31 -17.62 -20.68
CA ILE A 895 31.81 -16.30 -21.07
C ILE A 895 33.04 -15.47 -21.44
N GLU A 896 33.37 -15.47 -22.73
CA GLU A 896 34.59 -14.91 -23.28
C GLU A 896 34.27 -13.66 -24.12
N MET A 897 35.07 -12.60 -23.97
CA MET A 897 34.91 -11.38 -24.76
C MET A 897 35.54 -11.59 -26.15
N LYS A 898 34.75 -11.43 -27.20
CA LYS A 898 35.12 -11.81 -28.59
C LYS A 898 35.96 -10.74 -29.30
N GLU A 899 35.65 -9.47 -29.03
CA GLU A 899 36.24 -8.28 -29.65
C GLU A 899 36.41 -7.19 -28.59
N SER A 900 37.34 -6.25 -28.77
CA SER A 900 37.48 -5.09 -27.89
C SER A 900 36.15 -4.30 -27.82
N PRO A 901 35.70 -3.85 -26.62
CA PRO A 901 34.44 -3.13 -26.48
C PRO A 901 34.40 -1.86 -27.33
N LYS A 902 33.26 -1.59 -27.97
CA LYS A 902 33.09 -0.47 -28.91
C LYS A 902 32.27 0.64 -28.25
N THR A 903 32.89 1.78 -27.98
CA THR A 903 32.18 3.00 -27.55
C THR A 903 31.22 3.43 -28.67
N VAL A 904 29.97 3.71 -28.33
CA VAL A 904 28.94 4.16 -29.28
C VAL A 904 28.34 5.54 -28.95
N HIS A 905 28.58 6.04 -27.74
CA HIS A 905 28.21 7.37 -27.27
C HIS A 905 29.07 7.74 -26.06
N THR A 906 29.31 9.03 -25.86
CA THR A 906 30.02 9.62 -24.72
C THR A 906 29.17 10.77 -24.19
N ASP A 907 28.89 10.77 -22.89
CA ASP A 907 28.10 11.82 -22.23
C ASP A 907 28.95 13.07 -21.96
N SER A 908 28.51 14.21 -22.50
CA SER A 908 29.27 15.47 -22.50
C SER A 908 29.43 16.13 -21.12
N LEU A 909 28.62 15.76 -20.13
CA LEU A 909 28.67 16.32 -18.77
C LEU A 909 29.50 15.47 -17.80
N SER A 910 29.50 14.15 -17.98
CA SER A 910 30.13 13.20 -17.04
C SER A 910 31.32 12.44 -17.62
N GLY A 911 31.53 12.49 -18.95
CA GLY A 911 32.53 11.67 -19.65
C GLY A 911 32.21 10.17 -19.67
N ALA A 912 31.06 9.75 -19.11
CA ALA A 912 30.67 8.36 -19.03
C ALA A 912 30.26 7.83 -20.41
N LEU A 913 30.64 6.57 -20.69
CA LEU A 913 30.50 5.97 -22.00
C LEU A 913 29.24 5.09 -22.11
N THR A 914 28.68 5.00 -23.30
CA THR A 914 27.85 3.87 -23.73
C THR A 914 28.71 2.93 -24.58
N VAL A 915 28.76 1.65 -24.23
CA VAL A 915 29.71 0.68 -24.81
C VAL A 915 28.99 -0.60 -25.23
N LEU A 916 29.21 -1.00 -26.49
CA LEU A 916 28.77 -2.30 -27.02
C LEU A 916 29.85 -3.35 -26.77
N PHE A 917 29.47 -4.37 -26.01
CA PHE A 917 30.27 -5.57 -25.72
C PHE A 917 29.74 -6.76 -26.54
N THR A 918 30.64 -7.55 -27.12
CA THR A 918 30.31 -8.79 -27.84
C THR A 918 30.97 -9.97 -27.16
N PHE A 919 30.17 -10.94 -26.71
CA PHE A 919 30.62 -12.14 -26.02
C PHE A 919 30.34 -13.40 -26.83
N THR A 920 31.26 -14.35 -26.76
CA THR A 920 30.99 -15.76 -27.06
C THR A 920 30.68 -16.48 -25.76
N ILE A 921 29.55 -17.19 -25.72
CA ILE A 921 29.11 -17.95 -24.55
C ILE A 921 28.89 -19.42 -24.90
N ASP A 922 29.51 -20.31 -24.13
CA ASP A 922 29.34 -21.76 -24.23
C ASP A 922 28.28 -22.23 -23.23
N ARG A 923 27.08 -22.59 -23.72
CA ARG A 923 26.00 -23.12 -22.86
C ARG A 923 25.98 -24.65 -22.78
N GLY A 924 27.06 -25.30 -23.19
CA GLY A 924 27.16 -26.75 -23.16
C GLY A 924 27.33 -27.31 -21.76
N ILE A 925 26.78 -28.51 -21.53
CA ILE A 925 27.04 -29.32 -20.34
C ILE A 925 27.77 -30.57 -20.80
N THR A 926 28.97 -30.83 -20.29
CA THR A 926 29.75 -32.02 -20.64
C THR A 926 29.15 -33.26 -19.98
N TRP A 927 29.58 -34.44 -20.44
CA TRP A 927 29.14 -35.72 -19.87
C TRP A 927 29.40 -35.82 -18.37
N GLU A 928 30.58 -35.38 -17.91
CA GLU A 928 30.99 -35.45 -16.49
C GLU A 928 30.11 -34.57 -15.61
N SER A 929 29.79 -33.37 -16.11
CA SER A 929 28.91 -32.43 -15.42
C SER A 929 27.48 -32.95 -15.33
N ALA A 930 26.94 -33.52 -16.42
CA ALA A 930 25.63 -34.15 -16.41
C ALA A 930 25.57 -35.38 -15.49
N LYS A 931 26.63 -36.19 -15.44
CA LYS A 931 26.76 -37.35 -14.54
C LYS A 931 26.79 -36.91 -13.08
N ALA A 932 27.58 -35.88 -12.75
CA ALA A 932 27.65 -35.33 -11.39
C ALA A 932 26.29 -34.81 -10.89
N MET A 933 25.53 -34.10 -11.73
CA MET A 933 24.17 -33.62 -11.38
C MET A 933 23.20 -34.75 -11.01
N LEU A 934 23.32 -35.92 -11.63
CA LEU A 934 22.51 -37.09 -11.29
C LEU A 934 22.98 -37.76 -9.98
N GLU A 935 24.29 -37.87 -9.77
CA GLU A 935 24.87 -38.46 -8.54
C GLU A 935 24.63 -37.59 -7.30
N GLU A 936 24.69 -36.27 -7.43
CA GLU A 936 24.35 -35.31 -6.37
C GLU A 936 22.87 -35.43 -6.00
N ARG A 937 21.98 -35.41 -7.01
CA ARG A 937 20.53 -35.57 -6.80
C ARG A 937 20.13 -36.89 -6.12
N GLN A 938 20.90 -37.95 -6.35
CA GLN A 938 20.73 -39.25 -5.68
C GLN A 938 21.23 -39.25 -4.23
N LYS A 939 22.31 -38.52 -3.92
CA LYS A 939 22.84 -38.39 -2.54
C LYS A 939 21.92 -37.56 -1.63
N ASP A 940 21.26 -36.54 -2.17
CA ASP A 940 20.33 -35.68 -1.43
C ASP A 940 19.02 -36.37 -1.00
N GLY A 941 18.79 -37.63 -1.38
CA GLY A 941 17.54 -38.35 -1.12
C GLY A 941 16.32 -37.81 -1.88
N ALA A 942 16.53 -36.83 -2.77
CA ALA A 942 15.49 -36.15 -3.56
C ALA A 942 15.34 -36.72 -4.99
N GLY A 943 15.90 -37.91 -5.26
CA GLY A 943 15.91 -38.54 -6.57
C GLY A 943 14.67 -39.41 -6.83
N SER A 944 14.04 -39.21 -7.99
CA SER A 944 12.92 -40.02 -8.47
C SER A 944 13.39 -41.34 -9.10
N SER A 945 12.57 -42.39 -9.06
CA SER A 945 12.83 -43.63 -9.81
C SER A 945 12.88 -43.40 -11.33
N ASN A 946 12.25 -42.33 -11.81
CA ASN A 946 12.32 -41.91 -13.21
C ASN A 946 13.60 -41.12 -13.56
N ASP A 947 14.32 -40.53 -12.59
CA ASP A 947 15.50 -39.68 -12.85
C ASP A 947 16.64 -40.40 -13.56
N GLY A 948 17.26 -39.74 -14.55
CA GLY A 948 18.42 -40.25 -15.28
C GLY A 948 18.44 -39.89 -16.76
N PHE A 949 19.18 -40.66 -17.54
CA PHE A 949 19.46 -40.38 -18.95
C PHE A 949 18.45 -41.04 -19.91
N TYR A 950 18.15 -40.34 -21.00
CA TYR A 950 17.11 -40.68 -21.96
C TYR A 950 17.57 -40.45 -23.41
N GLU A 951 17.19 -41.35 -24.31
CA GLU A 951 17.45 -41.31 -25.75
C GLU A 951 16.14 -41.04 -26.52
N SER A 952 16.19 -40.25 -27.60
CA SER A 952 15.01 -39.95 -28.42
C SER A 952 14.47 -41.21 -29.13
N ARG A 953 13.16 -41.48 -29.01
CA ARG A 953 12.52 -42.62 -29.69
C ARG A 953 12.48 -42.46 -31.21
N ARG A 954 12.37 -41.21 -31.68
CA ARG A 954 12.49 -40.85 -33.09
C ARG A 954 13.93 -40.45 -33.38
N GLU A 955 14.45 -40.93 -34.48
CA GLU A 955 15.63 -40.34 -35.12
C GLU A 955 15.23 -39.04 -35.83
N TRP A 956 16.13 -38.06 -35.80
CA TRP A 956 15.91 -36.78 -36.44
C TRP A 956 17.24 -36.27 -37.00
N MET A 957 17.21 -35.79 -38.24
CA MET A 957 18.39 -35.37 -39.00
C MET A 957 19.53 -36.43 -39.06
N GLY A 958 19.18 -37.72 -38.98
CA GLY A 958 20.14 -38.84 -39.11
C GLY A 958 20.79 -39.32 -37.81
N ARG A 959 20.31 -38.87 -36.63
CA ARG A 959 20.80 -39.35 -35.33
C ARG A 959 19.70 -39.42 -34.26
N ARG A 960 20.02 -40.05 -33.14
CA ARG A 960 19.25 -39.99 -31.89
C ARG A 960 19.89 -38.95 -30.97
N HIS A 961 19.05 -38.29 -30.18
CA HIS A 961 19.44 -37.21 -29.28
C HIS A 961 19.36 -37.66 -27.83
N PHE A 962 20.28 -37.16 -27.00
CA PHE A 962 20.39 -37.54 -25.59
C PHE A 962 20.01 -36.39 -24.67
N ILE A 963 19.27 -36.72 -23.59
CA ILE A 963 18.87 -35.77 -22.55
C ILE A 963 19.02 -36.41 -21.17
N LEU A 964 19.21 -35.57 -20.16
CA LEU A 964 19.10 -35.91 -18.75
C LEU A 964 17.78 -35.36 -18.23
N ALA A 965 16.99 -36.19 -17.57
CA ALA A 965 15.71 -35.80 -16.96
C ALA A 965 15.80 -35.96 -15.44
N LEU A 966 15.47 -34.90 -14.70
CA LEU A 966 15.42 -34.86 -13.24
C LEU A 966 14.07 -34.31 -12.79
N GLU A 967 13.39 -34.92 -11.83
CA GLU A 967 12.09 -34.47 -11.35
C GLU A 967 12.17 -33.08 -10.70
N GLY A 968 11.18 -32.24 -11.00
CA GLY A 968 11.13 -30.83 -10.61
C GLY A 968 10.68 -30.61 -9.17
N SER A 969 10.12 -29.44 -8.89
CA SER A 969 9.44 -29.15 -7.61
C SER A 969 7.96 -29.57 -7.61
N THR A 970 7.44 -30.02 -8.75
CA THR A 970 6.10 -30.55 -8.94
C THR A 970 6.23 -32.00 -9.40
N GLU A 971 5.54 -32.91 -8.73
CA GLU A 971 5.54 -34.33 -9.06
C GLU A 971 5.06 -34.57 -10.51
N GLY A 972 5.72 -35.48 -11.23
CA GLY A 972 5.41 -35.79 -12.61
C GLY A 972 5.96 -34.78 -13.64
N MET A 973 6.61 -33.68 -13.23
CA MET A 973 7.25 -32.70 -14.13
C MET A 973 8.77 -32.82 -14.09
N TYR A 974 9.43 -32.89 -15.25
CA TYR A 974 10.87 -33.17 -15.34
C TYR A 974 11.64 -32.01 -15.96
N LYS A 975 12.67 -31.54 -15.24
CA LYS A 975 13.72 -30.66 -15.77
C LYS A 975 14.53 -31.42 -16.81
N ILE A 976 14.58 -30.89 -18.03
CA ILE A 976 15.26 -31.53 -19.15
C ILE A 976 16.57 -30.81 -19.45
N ILE A 977 17.68 -31.50 -19.27
CA ILE A 977 19.04 -31.01 -19.53
C ILE A 977 19.54 -31.62 -20.84
N ARG A 978 20.23 -30.82 -21.68
CA ARG A 978 20.74 -31.22 -23.00
C ARG A 978 22.23 -30.90 -23.16
N PRO A 979 23.00 -31.71 -23.94
CA PRO A 979 24.42 -31.46 -24.20
C PRO A 979 24.69 -30.06 -24.76
N ALA A 980 23.84 -29.61 -25.70
CA ALA A 980 24.05 -28.40 -26.49
C ALA A 980 23.61 -27.08 -25.83
N ILE A 981 22.67 -27.11 -24.87
CA ILE A 981 22.05 -25.87 -24.33
C ILE A 981 21.85 -25.86 -22.81
N GLY A 982 22.29 -26.92 -22.11
CA GLY A 982 22.08 -27.07 -20.68
C GLY A 982 20.62 -27.33 -20.30
N GLU A 983 20.19 -26.80 -19.16
CA GLU A 983 18.81 -26.91 -18.67
C GLU A 983 17.83 -26.16 -19.60
N ALA A 984 16.82 -26.87 -20.10
CA ALA A 984 15.78 -26.29 -20.93
C ALA A 984 14.80 -25.45 -20.10
N LEU A 985 14.41 -24.29 -20.64
CA LEU A 985 13.52 -23.33 -19.97
C LEU A 985 12.09 -23.85 -19.66
N ARG A 986 11.72 -25.02 -20.19
CA ARG A 986 10.44 -25.70 -20.00
C ARG A 986 10.67 -27.10 -19.44
N GLU A 987 10.05 -27.37 -18.30
CA GLU A 987 9.91 -28.71 -17.75
C GLU A 987 8.95 -29.55 -18.61
N MET A 988 9.16 -30.86 -18.66
CA MET A 988 8.43 -31.80 -19.50
C MET A 988 7.60 -32.74 -18.62
N PRO A 989 6.27 -32.85 -18.81
CA PRO A 989 5.46 -33.80 -18.04
C PRO A 989 5.87 -35.25 -18.36
N SER A 990 5.69 -36.14 -17.39
CA SER A 990 6.10 -37.55 -17.46
C SER A 990 5.53 -38.28 -18.67
N THR A 991 4.33 -37.92 -19.11
CA THR A 991 3.65 -38.43 -20.31
C THR A 991 4.34 -37.98 -21.60
N GLU A 992 4.76 -36.71 -21.70
CA GLU A 992 5.54 -36.19 -22.83
C GLU A 992 6.94 -36.79 -22.87
N LEU A 993 7.59 -36.95 -21.71
CA LEU A 993 8.91 -37.58 -21.59
C LEU A 993 8.88 -39.05 -22.02
N LYS A 994 7.95 -39.84 -21.46
CA LYS A 994 7.80 -41.28 -21.75
C LYS A 994 7.37 -41.55 -23.20
N SER A 995 6.64 -40.64 -23.85
CA SER A 995 6.21 -40.79 -25.25
C SER A 995 7.28 -40.36 -26.27
N LYS A 996 8.10 -39.34 -25.97
CA LYS A 996 9.14 -38.84 -26.89
C LYS A 996 10.50 -39.55 -26.73
N TYR A 997 10.81 -40.05 -25.53
CA TYR A 997 12.12 -40.62 -25.18
C TYR A 997 12.00 -42.01 -24.53
N ARG A 998 13.14 -42.70 -24.40
CA ARG A 998 13.32 -43.98 -23.68
C ARG A 998 14.48 -43.81 -22.69
N LYS A 999 14.29 -44.22 -21.44
CA LYS A 999 15.36 -44.23 -20.42
C LYS A 999 16.45 -45.23 -20.80
N VAL A 1000 17.72 -44.86 -20.63
CA VAL A 1000 18.90 -45.67 -21.00
C VAL A 1000 19.71 -46.02 -19.76
N SER A 1001 20.07 -47.29 -19.62
CA SER A 1001 20.87 -47.82 -18.50
C SER A 1001 22.36 -48.03 -18.84
N SER A 1002 22.73 -48.15 -20.13
CA SER A 1002 24.13 -48.23 -20.55
C SER A 1002 24.79 -46.86 -20.46
N ILE A 1003 25.74 -46.70 -19.53
CA ILE A 1003 26.51 -45.47 -19.35
C ILE A 1003 27.31 -45.12 -20.63
N ASP A 1004 27.91 -46.12 -21.27
CA ASP A 1004 28.82 -45.92 -22.41
C ASP A 1004 28.11 -45.47 -23.68
N LYS A 1005 26.87 -45.96 -23.88
CA LYS A 1005 26.02 -45.49 -24.98
C LYS A 1005 25.65 -44.01 -24.79
N VAL A 1006 25.33 -43.61 -23.56
CA VAL A 1006 24.96 -42.21 -23.27
C VAL A 1006 26.18 -41.31 -23.30
N SER A 1007 27.32 -41.69 -22.70
CA SER A 1007 28.53 -40.87 -22.67
C SER A 1007 29.02 -40.51 -24.06
N LYS A 1008 29.12 -41.51 -24.95
CA LYS A 1008 29.50 -41.31 -26.36
C LYS A 1008 28.49 -40.43 -27.10
N GLY A 1009 27.20 -40.75 -27.02
CA GLY A 1009 26.16 -39.98 -27.72
C GLY A 1009 26.00 -38.55 -27.21
N TRP A 1010 26.19 -38.32 -25.90
CA TRP A 1010 26.21 -37.00 -25.27
C TRP A 1010 27.40 -36.18 -25.75
N GLN A 1011 28.59 -36.77 -25.80
CA GLN A 1011 29.80 -36.10 -26.25
C GLN A 1011 29.74 -35.77 -27.75
N GLU A 1012 29.28 -36.69 -28.59
CA GLU A 1012 29.06 -36.44 -30.03
C GLU A 1012 28.06 -35.30 -30.28
N GLU A 1013 27.00 -35.19 -29.47
CA GLU A 1013 26.05 -34.07 -29.56
C GLU A 1013 26.63 -32.75 -28.99
N TYR A 1014 27.39 -32.81 -27.88
CA TYR A 1014 28.11 -31.67 -27.29
C TYR A 1014 29.14 -31.07 -28.26
N ASP A 1015 29.94 -31.90 -28.95
CA ASP A 1015 30.96 -31.41 -29.87
C ASP A 1015 30.37 -30.94 -31.21
N ALA A 1016 29.42 -31.68 -31.79
CA ALA A 1016 28.76 -31.27 -33.04
C ALA A 1016 28.03 -29.92 -32.90
N SER A 1017 27.39 -29.67 -31.74
CA SER A 1017 26.63 -28.44 -31.49
C SER A 1017 27.49 -27.18 -31.32
N SER A 1018 28.81 -27.31 -31.17
CA SER A 1018 29.72 -26.14 -31.23
C SER A 1018 29.77 -25.49 -32.61
N LYS A 1019 29.67 -26.30 -33.68
CA LYS A 1019 29.85 -25.87 -35.09
C LYS A 1019 28.56 -25.91 -35.90
N GLN A 1020 27.63 -26.82 -35.56
CA GLN A 1020 26.39 -27.04 -36.31
C GLN A 1020 25.16 -26.66 -35.50
N CYS A 1021 24.13 -26.14 -36.17
CA CYS A 1021 22.83 -25.92 -35.54
C CYS A 1021 22.11 -27.23 -35.26
N MET A 1022 21.09 -27.20 -34.40
CA MET A 1022 20.28 -28.37 -34.05
C MET A 1022 19.62 -29.02 -35.29
N HIS A 1023 19.32 -28.25 -36.34
CA HIS A 1023 18.79 -28.76 -37.62
C HIS A 1023 19.82 -29.47 -38.53
N GLY A 1024 21.09 -29.60 -38.10
CA GLY A 1024 22.14 -30.26 -38.87
C GLY A 1024 22.47 -29.59 -40.20
N SER A 1025 23.00 -30.38 -41.15
CA SER A 1025 23.51 -29.91 -42.44
C SER A 1025 22.43 -29.46 -43.43
N LYS A 1026 21.20 -30.00 -43.37
CA LYS A 1026 20.09 -29.65 -44.28
C LYS A 1026 19.25 -28.47 -43.75
N CYS A 1027 19.84 -27.55 -42.99
CA CYS A 1027 19.11 -26.42 -42.40
C CYS A 1027 18.72 -25.39 -43.47
N LYS A 1028 17.42 -25.09 -43.61
CA LYS A 1028 16.89 -24.06 -44.53
C LYS A 1028 17.40 -22.63 -44.28
N ILE A 1029 18.05 -22.37 -43.14
CA ILE A 1029 18.62 -21.06 -42.73
C ILE A 1029 20.15 -21.04 -42.95
N GLY A 1030 20.77 -22.19 -43.29
CA GLY A 1030 22.19 -22.28 -43.59
C GLY A 1030 23.12 -21.88 -42.42
N SER A 1031 24.26 -21.29 -42.76
CA SER A 1031 25.32 -20.85 -41.83
C SER A 1031 24.83 -19.88 -40.74
N TYR A 1032 23.81 -19.08 -41.04
CA TYR A 1032 23.20 -18.11 -40.12
C TYR A 1032 22.30 -18.75 -39.04
N CYS A 1033 22.05 -20.07 -39.09
CA CYS A 1033 21.22 -20.72 -38.09
C CYS A 1033 21.96 -20.92 -36.76
N THR A 1034 21.60 -20.13 -35.74
CA THR A 1034 22.09 -20.26 -34.35
C THR A 1034 21.24 -21.18 -33.47
N VAL A 1035 20.12 -21.70 -33.99
CA VAL A 1035 19.15 -22.48 -33.20
C VAL A 1035 19.78 -23.77 -32.67
N GLY A 1036 19.90 -23.87 -31.35
CA GLY A 1036 20.50 -25.00 -30.65
C GLY A 1036 21.99 -25.21 -30.94
N ARG A 1037 22.73 -24.16 -31.30
CA ARG A 1037 24.20 -24.16 -31.16
C ARG A 1037 24.59 -24.00 -29.69
N ARG A 1038 25.72 -24.60 -29.34
CA ARG A 1038 26.36 -24.56 -28.01
C ARG A 1038 27.06 -23.24 -27.74
N LEU A 1039 27.82 -22.79 -28.74
CA LEU A 1039 28.43 -21.47 -28.79
C LEU A 1039 27.43 -20.49 -29.39
N GLN A 1040 27.09 -19.44 -28.64
CA GLN A 1040 26.28 -18.33 -29.13
C GLN A 1040 27.06 -17.00 -28.98
N GLU A 1041 26.98 -16.15 -30.00
CA GLU A 1041 27.37 -14.74 -29.87
C GLU A 1041 26.22 -13.93 -29.23
N VAL A 1042 26.53 -13.19 -28.17
CA VAL A 1042 25.62 -12.27 -27.47
C VAL A 1042 26.20 -10.86 -27.48
N ASN A 1043 25.37 -9.89 -27.87
CA ASN A 1043 25.74 -8.48 -27.94
C ASN A 1043 24.99 -7.71 -26.84
N ILE A 1044 25.73 -6.96 -26.02
CA ILE A 1044 25.20 -6.27 -24.83
C ILE A 1044 25.66 -4.82 -24.84
N LEU A 1045 24.72 -3.90 -24.70
CA LEU A 1045 25.00 -2.48 -24.56
C LEU A 1045 25.04 -2.12 -23.07
N GLY A 1046 26.21 -1.78 -22.56
CA GLY A 1046 26.43 -1.36 -21.17
C GLY A 1046 26.90 0.10 -21.08
N GLY A 1047 27.14 0.56 -19.86
CA GLY A 1047 27.38 2.00 -19.60
C GLY A 1047 26.07 2.78 -19.58
N LEU A 1048 26.07 4.04 -20.00
CA LEU A 1048 24.87 4.88 -20.00
C LEU A 1048 23.85 4.44 -21.06
N ILE A 1049 22.59 4.25 -20.66
CA ILE A 1049 21.51 3.75 -21.54
C ILE A 1049 20.40 4.79 -21.77
N LEU A 1050 20.17 5.71 -20.82
CA LEU A 1050 19.11 6.71 -20.93
C LEU A 1050 19.28 7.70 -22.09
N PRO A 1051 20.49 8.21 -22.44
CA PRO A 1051 20.65 9.09 -23.60
C PRO A 1051 20.18 8.44 -24.91
N VAL A 1052 20.50 7.15 -25.05
CA VAL A 1052 20.32 6.35 -26.27
C VAL A 1052 18.99 5.58 -26.34
N TRP A 1053 18.16 5.65 -25.30
CA TRP A 1053 16.96 4.83 -25.13
C TRP A 1053 15.99 4.94 -26.32
N GLY A 1054 15.71 6.17 -26.79
CA GLY A 1054 14.81 6.40 -27.93
C GLY A 1054 15.27 5.75 -29.24
N THR A 1055 16.59 5.67 -29.47
CA THR A 1055 17.17 4.98 -30.63
C THR A 1055 17.05 3.46 -30.48
N ILE A 1056 17.26 2.93 -29.27
CA ILE A 1056 17.15 1.50 -28.99
C ILE A 1056 15.69 1.02 -29.16
N GLU A 1057 14.69 1.75 -28.64
CA GLU A 1057 13.28 1.43 -28.88
C GLU A 1057 12.95 1.41 -30.39
N LYS A 1058 13.41 2.41 -31.16
CA LYS A 1058 13.22 2.48 -32.62
C LYS A 1058 13.89 1.30 -33.36
N ALA A 1059 15.02 0.79 -32.89
CA ALA A 1059 15.71 -0.36 -33.48
C ALA A 1059 15.08 -1.71 -33.10
N LEU A 1060 14.59 -1.86 -31.87
CA LEU A 1060 13.93 -3.07 -31.38
C LEU A 1060 12.50 -3.22 -31.91
N ALA A 1061 11.75 -2.12 -32.06
CA ALA A 1061 10.37 -2.15 -32.59
C ALA A 1061 10.28 -2.77 -34.01
N LYS A 1062 11.34 -2.59 -34.83
CA LYS A 1062 11.48 -3.14 -36.18
C LYS A 1062 11.70 -4.68 -36.23
N GLN A 1063 11.95 -5.33 -35.09
CA GLN A 1063 12.31 -6.76 -35.07
C GLN A 1063 11.09 -7.67 -35.25
N VAL A 1064 11.17 -8.66 -36.15
CA VAL A 1064 10.02 -9.53 -36.50
C VAL A 1064 9.53 -10.38 -35.30
N ARG A 1065 10.44 -10.88 -34.46
CA ARG A 1065 10.08 -11.73 -33.31
C ARG A 1065 9.67 -10.86 -32.12
N GLN A 1066 8.50 -11.11 -31.52
CA GLN A 1066 8.03 -10.38 -30.34
C GLN A 1066 9.04 -10.40 -29.17
N ILE A 1067 9.70 -11.53 -28.91
CA ILE A 1067 10.76 -11.66 -27.89
C ILE A 1067 12.05 -10.88 -28.20
N HIS A 1068 12.19 -10.32 -29.42
CA HIS A 1068 13.26 -9.40 -29.81
C HIS A 1068 12.80 -7.92 -29.79
N LYS A 1069 11.50 -7.63 -29.68
CA LYS A 1069 10.98 -6.25 -29.57
C LYS A 1069 11.08 -5.69 -28.14
N ARG A 1070 11.07 -6.56 -27.13
CA ARG A 1070 11.12 -6.18 -25.72
C ARG A 1070 12.56 -5.89 -25.27
N ILE A 1071 12.77 -4.73 -24.66
CA ILE A 1071 13.98 -4.38 -23.92
C ILE A 1071 14.21 -5.42 -22.81
N ARG A 1072 15.42 -5.97 -22.71
CA ARG A 1072 15.80 -6.97 -21.70
C ARG A 1072 17.14 -6.60 -21.10
N VAL A 1073 17.13 -6.31 -19.80
CA VAL A 1073 18.35 -6.06 -19.03
C VAL A 1073 18.96 -7.40 -18.64
N VAL A 1074 20.26 -7.55 -18.87
CA VAL A 1074 21.02 -8.77 -18.61
C VAL A 1074 22.27 -8.46 -17.81
N ARG A 1075 22.75 -9.47 -17.09
CA ARG A 1075 24.02 -9.46 -16.39
C ARG A 1075 24.84 -10.70 -16.76
N LEU A 1076 26.14 -10.54 -16.82
CA LEU A 1076 27.11 -11.62 -16.96
C LEU A 1076 28.31 -11.38 -16.04
N VAL A 1077 29.11 -12.43 -15.87
CA VAL A 1077 30.47 -12.36 -15.33
C VAL A 1077 31.37 -13.09 -16.31
N THR A 1078 32.46 -12.49 -16.78
CA THR A 1078 33.39 -13.20 -17.68
C THR A 1078 34.10 -14.32 -16.92
N THR A 1079 34.48 -15.40 -17.62
CA THR A 1079 35.13 -16.58 -17.03
C THR A 1079 36.65 -16.58 -17.19
N ASN A 1080 37.23 -15.43 -17.48
CA ASN A 1080 38.67 -15.21 -17.62
C ASN A 1080 39.32 -15.07 -16.23
N ASP A 1081 40.66 -15.13 -16.17
CA ASP A 1081 41.44 -15.03 -14.91
C ASP A 1081 41.15 -13.74 -14.11
N SER A 1082 40.71 -12.68 -14.79
CA SER A 1082 40.09 -11.50 -14.17
C SER A 1082 38.58 -11.44 -14.51
N PRO A 1083 37.70 -11.96 -13.62
CA PRO A 1083 36.26 -12.02 -13.90
C PRO A 1083 35.59 -10.64 -13.81
N GLN A 1084 35.21 -10.09 -14.96
CA GLN A 1084 34.55 -8.79 -15.09
C GLN A 1084 33.03 -8.95 -15.00
N ARG A 1085 32.38 -8.18 -14.13
CA ARG A 1085 30.90 -8.12 -14.01
C ARG A 1085 30.36 -7.05 -14.95
N ILE A 1086 29.47 -7.43 -15.86
CA ILE A 1086 28.89 -6.50 -16.86
C ILE A 1086 27.36 -6.59 -16.83
N VAL A 1087 26.71 -5.43 -16.78
CA VAL A 1087 25.25 -5.26 -16.77
C VAL A 1087 24.87 -4.31 -17.91
N GLY A 1088 23.80 -4.62 -18.64
CA GLY A 1088 23.38 -3.81 -19.79
C GLY A 1088 22.16 -4.38 -20.53
N LEU A 1089 21.85 -3.82 -21.70
CA LEU A 1089 20.76 -4.27 -22.56
C LEU A 1089 21.21 -5.36 -23.54
N LEU A 1090 20.47 -6.48 -23.58
CA LEU A 1090 20.67 -7.54 -24.56
C LEU A 1090 20.15 -7.10 -25.94
N ILE A 1091 21.07 -6.77 -26.83
CA ILE A 1091 20.77 -6.40 -28.22
C ILE A 1091 20.72 -7.67 -29.08
N PRO A 1092 19.59 -8.01 -29.73
CA PRO A 1092 19.55 -9.11 -30.69
C PRO A 1092 20.53 -8.86 -31.83
N ASN A 1093 21.25 -9.88 -32.31
CA ASN A 1093 22.27 -9.72 -33.36
C ASN A 1093 21.67 -9.14 -34.68
N SER A 1094 20.36 -9.34 -34.92
CA SER A 1094 19.59 -8.73 -36.02
C SER A 1094 19.22 -7.24 -35.81
N ALA A 1095 19.49 -6.68 -34.63
CA ALA A 1095 19.28 -5.28 -34.29
C ALA A 1095 20.59 -4.47 -34.20
N VAL A 1096 21.74 -5.12 -33.95
CA VAL A 1096 23.03 -4.47 -33.66
C VAL A 1096 23.38 -3.38 -34.69
N GLN A 1097 23.32 -3.68 -35.99
CA GLN A 1097 23.61 -2.69 -37.03
C GLN A 1097 22.62 -1.51 -37.03
N SER A 1098 21.32 -1.78 -36.83
CA SER A 1098 20.31 -0.71 -36.72
C SER A 1098 20.44 0.13 -35.43
N VAL A 1099 21.11 -0.37 -34.40
CA VAL A 1099 21.48 0.42 -33.22
C VAL A 1099 22.71 1.27 -33.55
N LEU A 1100 23.77 0.68 -34.10
CA LEU A 1100 25.02 1.39 -34.45
C LEU A 1100 24.77 2.57 -35.41
N THR A 1101 24.12 2.35 -36.55
CA THR A 1101 23.81 3.42 -37.52
C THR A 1101 22.90 4.50 -36.91
N GLY A 1102 21.98 4.11 -36.02
CA GLY A 1102 21.09 5.03 -35.33
C GLY A 1102 21.76 5.85 -34.22
N LEU A 1103 22.99 5.51 -33.83
CA LEU A 1103 23.78 6.25 -32.84
C LEU A 1103 24.87 7.10 -33.48
N GLN A 1104 25.43 6.68 -34.62
CA GLN A 1104 26.32 7.52 -35.43
C GLN A 1104 25.64 8.84 -35.82
N TRP A 1105 24.38 8.77 -36.28
CA TRP A 1105 23.53 9.95 -36.58
C TRP A 1105 23.26 10.89 -35.40
N VAL A 1106 23.64 10.54 -34.16
CA VAL A 1106 23.52 11.42 -32.99
C VAL A 1106 24.83 12.19 -32.73
N GLN A 1107 25.95 11.74 -33.29
CA GLN A 1107 27.24 12.45 -33.16
C GLN A 1107 27.35 13.65 -34.11
N ASP A 1108 26.64 13.62 -35.24
CA ASP A 1108 26.69 14.65 -36.29
C ASP A 1108 25.74 15.85 -36.06
N ILE A 1109 25.09 15.95 -34.89
CA ILE A 1109 24.07 16.98 -34.60
C ILE A 1109 24.59 18.12 -33.70
N ASP A 1110 25.60 17.85 -32.86
CA ASP A 1110 26.22 18.83 -31.95
C ASP A 1110 27.54 19.40 -32.53
N GLY A 1111 27.54 19.77 -33.82
CA GLY A 1111 28.71 20.24 -34.59
C GLY A 1111 28.63 21.69 -35.05
#